data_AF-A0ABD5L860-F1
#
_entry.id   AF-A0ABD5L860-F1
#
_cell.length_a   1.000
_cell.length_b   1.000
_cell.length_c   1.000
_cell.angle_alpha   90.00
_cell.angle_beta   90.00
_cell.angle_gamma   90.00
#
_symmetry.space_group_name_H-M   'P 1'
#
loop_
_entity.id
_entity.type
_entity.pdbx_description
1 polymer ?
#
loop_
_entity_poly.entity_id
_entity_poly.type
_entity_poly.pdbx_seq_one_letter_code
_entity_poly.pdbx_strand_id
1 'polypeptide(L)'
;MLICTICVCQNQQNNIIPVTNSFNENINNSTITGASDPLHSKTLSLYDIWQFLNENTSISHHLEVALHNRKLALENKNEDRRYNALLSDYREKLGKVFYFNQNNYPSDTAGDLKGNVFYAQNSIIPAVNRIDGDIHPHLVPDRKTLIIFKPHETIKQNENIEVKVYNDKKEEIYSTHLLSPSQLPSIAGKKYSFTHLTPSDFNIPEASDLYINSSDMLEKVMTDKSYFNQIISENNIIQLDIGNSTSNINLNALKNHVNKKIIFKLDDNAKLNIKYKNKSISREHQQSFVMVSDASGNWYSRDEARLNQHLKQALHQHKNQIPDSFDTEFSTNADINKISNDTKLFHQIISENDAIKIATKNCHWAKDFIIPNGRQYANKKILFTSKAHYNSDVVYGDKKVSIVTNDSLLFVSDQNGIWSIAKTQSNTQENSYYDIPNSFTLKINTNKELLTLSRDIDYFNKIIENNDTIHIATRNANWARHFTLENNVKFKNKKIYFSSEADYSSHVFYGDKKLTIKTNENQLFVCDENGFWRTSKDEPLINELTEEIKYIENGWSISLPKHIIKPGIELEFNYKNQKGTLSDIKVGAASELLLHTIDIGMLTPNKNQFAFQTDPELQRQYYQQIPVNRMIVSSYAPVYLKEIVFPNGQYLIERSTDEGGGHKGDMREIIGKGLISDGINLANYGVNSSSLEENRFLPTSQITLHHSRGRYKNGLQVHGWSGGAGKATLSKSVDNEFSHELGHNYHISHYFKGFHGGVHATADKPNSTWGWDADNNFFIPNFEKAQRNQTTYLKEKKEGEMAAEPFMQHSMAKDAMSGGEIYDVDYNAYTLHTPASSEAIQQYFENNAVFSKESSTGYKKWNSDTQKMEDFLLPHSLKNIFIEAKIQNGHDVTETQLIDLLNVNDHIKINSYNAHYPPNVYIPKADVTNINKVIEIDCTSQLSIALHVNDQVETIKENTKIYYISNGNTWETHSEYTYSKTPYKQGVPVVTLVGFYDTNNQLKSYIYPALEGSYGMVYDTHTINKTKPYIAVTLADGTKKKYQLDEKQTNKDLMNKFHINIERDLNPIKAELFIDDQLISSRDIALSNLSLNTMVNGIIQ
;
A
#
# COMPACT_ATOMS: atom_id res chain seq x y z
N MET A 1 -39.43 3.63 -20.28
CA MET A 1 -39.84 5.06 -20.21
C MET A 1 -39.45 5.71 -18.89
N LEU A 2 -39.99 5.29 -17.73
CA LEU A 2 -39.70 5.91 -16.42
C LEU A 2 -38.19 6.00 -16.10
N ILE A 3 -37.41 5.00 -16.50
CA ILE A 3 -35.96 4.89 -16.27
C ILE A 3 -35.16 5.92 -17.10
N CYS A 4 -35.50 6.11 -18.39
CA CYS A 4 -34.85 7.14 -19.22
C CYS A 4 -35.27 8.56 -18.79
N THR A 5 -36.51 8.74 -18.31
CA THR A 5 -36.99 10.02 -17.78
C THR A 5 -36.28 10.40 -16.47
N ILE A 6 -35.93 9.42 -15.61
CA ILE A 6 -35.15 9.67 -14.39
C ILE A 6 -33.70 10.07 -14.72
N CYS A 7 -33.09 9.47 -15.75
CA CYS A 7 -31.75 9.83 -16.20
C CYS A 7 -31.66 11.26 -16.78
N VAL A 8 -32.73 11.76 -17.42
CA VAL A 8 -32.76 13.11 -18.01
C VAL A 8 -33.14 14.18 -16.97
N CYS A 9 -33.97 13.88 -15.98
CA CYS A 9 -34.40 14.86 -14.97
C CYS A 9 -33.37 15.11 -13.84
N GLN A 10 -32.29 14.31 -13.71
CA GLN A 10 -31.31 14.44 -12.62
C GLN A 10 -30.06 15.28 -12.93
N ASN A 11 -29.95 15.86 -14.13
CA ASN A 11 -28.96 16.90 -14.46
C ASN A 11 -27.52 16.68 -13.94
N GLN A 12 -27.00 15.45 -14.01
CA GLN A 12 -25.57 15.17 -13.82
C GLN A 12 -24.90 15.06 -15.19
N GLN A 13 -24.62 16.20 -15.80
CA GLN A 13 -23.54 16.30 -16.79
C GLN A 13 -22.21 16.24 -16.03
N ASN A 14 -21.73 15.03 -15.73
CA ASN A 14 -20.31 14.71 -15.64
C ASN A 14 -20.15 13.19 -15.43
N ASN A 15 -19.36 12.57 -16.31
CA ASN A 15 -18.92 11.17 -16.31
C ASN A 15 -19.93 10.11 -16.78
N ILE A 16 -20.21 10.10 -18.09
CA ILE A 16 -20.38 8.83 -18.79
C ILE A 16 -18.97 8.25 -19.02
N ILE A 17 -18.48 7.47 -18.07
CA ILE A 17 -17.37 6.54 -18.36
C ILE A 17 -17.96 5.47 -19.29
N PRO A 18 -17.32 5.15 -20.42
CA PRO A 18 -17.90 4.27 -21.41
C PRO A 18 -18.02 2.86 -20.84
N VAL A 19 -19.25 2.40 -20.61
CA VAL A 19 -19.59 1.03 -20.22
C VAL A 19 -19.31 0.03 -21.37
N THR A 20 -18.75 0.49 -22.49
CA THR A 20 -18.46 -0.32 -23.67
C THR A 20 -17.36 -1.38 -23.44
N ASN A 21 -16.42 -1.15 -22.51
CA ASN A 21 -15.32 -2.11 -22.30
C ASN A 21 -15.75 -3.40 -21.56
N SER A 22 -16.76 -3.37 -20.68
CA SER A 22 -17.27 -4.58 -20.03
C SER A 22 -18.21 -5.41 -20.92
N PHE A 23 -18.73 -4.81 -21.99
CA PHE A 23 -19.53 -5.52 -22.99
C PHE A 23 -18.64 -6.22 -24.02
N ASN A 24 -17.48 -5.64 -24.38
CA ASN A 24 -16.55 -6.25 -25.34
C ASN A 24 -15.84 -7.51 -24.82
N GLU A 25 -15.60 -7.63 -23.50
CA GLU A 25 -14.96 -8.83 -22.94
C GLU A 25 -15.89 -10.07 -22.95
N ASN A 26 -17.20 -9.89 -22.87
CA ASN A 26 -18.16 -11.01 -22.86
C ASN A 26 -18.61 -11.47 -24.26
N ILE A 27 -18.41 -10.67 -25.30
CA ILE A 27 -18.79 -11.03 -26.68
C ILE A 27 -17.75 -11.99 -27.31
N ASN A 28 -16.48 -11.93 -26.89
CA ASN A 28 -15.41 -12.74 -27.49
C ASN A 28 -15.43 -14.23 -27.09
N ASN A 29 -16.26 -14.65 -26.12
CA ASN A 29 -16.33 -16.04 -25.64
C ASN A 29 -17.57 -16.82 -26.10
N SER A 30 -18.47 -16.22 -26.88
CA SER A 30 -19.55 -16.97 -27.53
C SER A 30 -19.21 -17.22 -29.00
N THR A 31 -19.08 -18.49 -29.37
CA THR A 31 -19.10 -18.96 -30.76
C THR A 31 -20.42 -18.56 -31.43
N ILE A 32 -20.48 -17.35 -31.97
CA ILE A 32 -21.50 -16.94 -32.93
C ILE A 32 -20.80 -16.85 -34.30
N THR A 33 -20.71 -17.99 -34.97
CA THR A 33 -20.46 -18.03 -36.41
C THR A 33 -21.69 -17.44 -37.11
N GLY A 34 -21.54 -16.25 -37.68
CA GLY A 34 -22.43 -15.73 -38.71
C GLY A 34 -23.55 -14.79 -38.25
N ALA A 35 -23.20 -13.54 -37.91
CA ALA A 35 -24.06 -12.38 -38.14
C ALA A 35 -23.17 -11.14 -38.26
N SER A 36 -23.40 -10.34 -39.30
CA SER A 36 -22.66 -9.11 -39.61
C SER A 36 -22.73 -8.11 -38.45
N ASP A 37 -21.56 -7.69 -37.97
CA ASP A 37 -21.34 -6.67 -36.95
C ASP A 37 -21.86 -5.28 -37.38
N PRO A 38 -22.88 -4.70 -36.72
CA PRO A 38 -23.37 -3.36 -37.02
C PRO A 38 -22.79 -2.26 -36.10
N LEU A 39 -21.84 -2.58 -35.20
CA LEU A 39 -21.37 -1.65 -34.16
C LEU A 39 -20.31 -0.64 -34.62
N HIS A 40 -19.86 -0.69 -35.88
CA HIS A 40 -19.00 0.33 -36.45
C HIS A 40 -19.78 1.29 -37.36
N SER A 41 -20.02 2.52 -36.84
CA SER A 41 -20.09 3.81 -37.59
C SER A 41 -21.31 4.74 -37.43
N LYS A 42 -22.22 4.59 -36.44
CA LYS A 42 -23.23 5.64 -36.16
C LYS A 42 -23.50 5.83 -34.66
N THR A 43 -23.71 7.07 -34.24
CA THR A 43 -24.32 7.41 -32.95
C THR A 43 -25.69 6.73 -32.85
N LEU A 44 -25.76 5.65 -32.06
CA LEU A 44 -26.99 4.91 -31.78
C LEU A 44 -27.97 5.76 -30.97
N SER A 45 -29.25 5.75 -31.33
CA SER A 45 -30.28 6.38 -30.51
C SER A 45 -30.67 5.47 -29.33
N LEU A 46 -31.26 6.06 -28.28
CA LEU A 46 -31.82 5.32 -27.14
C LEU A 46 -32.87 4.27 -27.57
N TYR A 47 -33.54 4.49 -28.70
CA TYR A 47 -34.52 3.56 -29.25
C TYR A 47 -33.85 2.33 -29.89
N ASP A 48 -32.71 2.51 -30.57
CA ASP A 48 -31.96 1.42 -31.21
C ASP A 48 -31.33 0.49 -30.16
N ILE A 49 -30.81 1.08 -29.07
CA ILE A 49 -30.30 0.32 -27.90
C ILE A 49 -31.44 -0.47 -27.25
N TRP A 50 -32.64 0.12 -27.17
CA TRP A 50 -33.81 -0.54 -26.59
C TRP A 50 -34.33 -1.71 -27.45
N GLN A 51 -34.41 -1.53 -28.78
CA GLN A 51 -34.78 -2.63 -29.68
C GLN A 51 -33.76 -3.77 -29.63
N PHE A 52 -32.47 -3.44 -29.66
CA PHE A 52 -31.40 -4.43 -29.52
C PHE A 52 -31.48 -5.22 -28.20
N LEU A 53 -31.77 -4.58 -27.07
CA LEU A 53 -31.93 -5.25 -25.77
C LEU A 53 -33.19 -6.12 -25.70
N ASN A 54 -34.30 -5.70 -26.34
CA ASN A 54 -35.52 -6.51 -26.45
C ASN A 54 -35.33 -7.75 -27.33
N GLU A 55 -34.56 -7.62 -28.41
CA GLU A 55 -34.24 -8.72 -29.32
C GLU A 55 -33.21 -9.70 -28.71
N ASN A 56 -32.41 -9.24 -27.73
CA ASN A 56 -31.38 -10.03 -27.05
C ASN A 56 -31.69 -10.19 -25.55
N THR A 57 -32.68 -11.04 -25.24
CA THR A 57 -33.20 -11.27 -23.87
C THR A 57 -32.14 -11.70 -22.85
N SER A 58 -31.09 -12.41 -23.26
CA SER A 58 -29.99 -12.76 -22.36
C SER A 58 -29.18 -11.53 -21.92
N ILE A 59 -28.91 -10.59 -22.83
CA ILE A 59 -28.17 -9.35 -22.55
C ILE A 59 -28.99 -8.45 -21.63
N SER A 60 -30.31 -8.36 -21.86
CA SER A 60 -31.22 -7.62 -20.98
C SER A 60 -31.21 -8.18 -19.55
N HIS A 61 -31.24 -9.51 -19.40
CA HIS A 61 -31.18 -10.15 -18.07
C HIS A 61 -29.86 -9.88 -17.35
N HIS A 62 -28.72 -9.98 -18.04
CA HIS A 62 -27.41 -9.67 -17.45
C HIS A 62 -27.30 -8.20 -17.00
N LEU A 63 -27.87 -7.27 -17.78
CA LEU A 63 -27.90 -5.85 -17.43
C LEU A 63 -28.77 -5.57 -16.19
N GLU A 64 -29.94 -6.21 -16.09
CA GLU A 64 -30.81 -6.10 -14.91
C GLU A 64 -30.12 -6.63 -13.64
N VAL A 65 -29.47 -7.79 -13.73
CA VAL A 65 -28.69 -8.37 -12.63
C VAL A 65 -27.55 -7.44 -12.22
N ALA A 66 -26.81 -6.88 -13.18
CA ALA A 66 -25.72 -5.94 -12.90
C ALA A 66 -26.22 -4.65 -12.22
N LEU A 67 -27.34 -4.09 -12.66
CA LEU A 67 -27.95 -2.90 -12.05
C LEU A 67 -28.48 -3.20 -10.64
N HIS A 68 -29.09 -4.37 -10.44
CA HIS A 68 -29.55 -4.83 -9.13
C HIS A 68 -28.38 -4.98 -8.14
N ASN A 69 -27.31 -5.67 -8.56
CA ASN A 69 -26.10 -5.83 -7.75
C ASN A 69 -25.46 -4.48 -7.42
N ARG A 70 -25.41 -3.55 -8.38
CA ARG A 70 -24.89 -2.19 -8.13
C ARG A 70 -25.73 -1.44 -7.10
N LYS A 71 -27.06 -1.54 -7.15
CA LYS A 71 -27.94 -0.94 -6.14
C LYS A 71 -27.69 -1.53 -4.75
N LEU A 72 -27.63 -2.86 -4.64
CA LEU A 72 -27.31 -3.55 -3.40
C LEU A 72 -25.92 -3.20 -2.85
N ALA A 73 -24.92 -3.02 -3.73
CA ALA A 73 -23.58 -2.58 -3.33
C ALA A 73 -23.60 -1.16 -2.72
N LEU A 74 -24.38 -0.24 -3.29
CA LEU A 74 -24.57 1.09 -2.69
C LEU A 74 -25.28 1.01 -1.33
N GLU A 75 -26.31 0.18 -1.21
CA GLU A 75 -27.04 -0.05 0.04
C GLU A 75 -26.11 -0.63 1.13
N ASN A 76 -25.34 -1.68 0.80
CA ASN A 76 -24.31 -2.25 1.67
C ASN A 76 -23.29 -1.19 2.13
N LYS A 77 -22.79 -0.36 1.21
CA LYS A 77 -21.82 0.70 1.54
C LYS A 77 -22.41 1.75 2.48
N ASN A 78 -23.69 2.08 2.32
CA ASN A 78 -24.40 3.01 3.19
C ASN A 78 -24.67 2.39 4.57
N GLU A 79 -25.06 1.12 4.64
CA GLU A 79 -25.20 0.39 5.90
C GLU A 79 -23.86 0.28 6.64
N ASP A 80 -22.80 -0.13 5.95
CA ASP A 80 -21.46 -0.24 6.50
C ASP A 80 -21.01 1.09 7.13
N ARG A 81 -21.21 2.20 6.43
CA ARG A 81 -20.95 3.54 6.98
C ARG A 81 -21.80 3.80 8.23
N ARG A 82 -23.10 3.49 8.18
CA ARG A 82 -24.04 3.71 9.29
C ARG A 82 -23.65 2.91 10.54
N TYR A 83 -23.36 1.62 10.41
CA TYR A 83 -23.04 0.77 11.55
C TYR A 83 -21.65 1.07 12.11
N ASN A 84 -20.66 1.41 11.28
CA ASN A 84 -19.37 1.89 11.79
C ASN A 84 -19.53 3.21 12.57
N ALA A 85 -20.38 4.14 12.11
CA ALA A 85 -20.68 5.36 12.86
C ALA A 85 -21.34 5.03 14.22
N LEU A 86 -22.38 4.19 14.24
CA LEU A 86 -23.03 3.74 15.49
C LEU A 86 -22.05 3.04 16.43
N LEU A 87 -21.12 2.24 15.89
CA LEU A 87 -20.10 1.56 16.66
C LEU A 87 -19.13 2.57 17.29
N SER A 88 -18.72 3.59 16.55
CA SER A 88 -17.88 4.66 17.07
C SER A 88 -18.59 5.43 18.18
N ASP A 89 -19.84 5.84 17.98
CA ASP A 89 -20.65 6.53 19.00
C ASP A 89 -20.81 5.69 20.28
N TYR A 90 -21.01 4.37 20.09
CA TYR A 90 -21.11 3.44 21.21
C TYR A 90 -19.81 3.36 22.01
N ARG A 91 -18.66 3.30 21.33
CA ARG A 91 -17.35 3.27 21.98
C ARG A 91 -17.03 4.58 22.71
N GLU A 92 -17.42 5.70 22.13
CA GLU A 92 -17.21 7.03 22.72
C GLU A 92 -17.95 7.16 24.04
N LYS A 93 -19.22 6.73 24.09
CA LYS A 93 -19.99 6.68 25.35
C LYS A 93 -19.42 5.75 26.41
N LEU A 94 -18.79 4.65 25.98
CA LEU A 94 -18.11 3.75 26.90
C LEU A 94 -16.77 4.30 27.40
N GLY A 95 -16.32 5.48 26.94
CA GLY A 95 -15.01 6.04 27.26
C GLY A 95 -13.87 5.21 26.67
N LYS A 96 -14.12 4.53 25.54
CA LYS A 96 -13.18 3.62 24.88
C LYS A 96 -12.66 4.14 23.54
N VAL A 97 -12.78 5.45 23.31
CA VAL A 97 -12.14 6.15 22.19
C VAL A 97 -10.95 6.93 22.74
N PHE A 98 -9.76 6.67 22.21
CA PHE A 98 -8.52 7.31 22.61
C PHE A 98 -7.93 8.07 21.43
N TYR A 99 -7.58 9.33 21.64
CA TYR A 99 -6.97 10.17 20.62
C TYR A 99 -5.45 10.15 20.76
N PHE A 100 -4.75 9.81 19.67
CA PHE A 100 -3.29 9.76 19.64
C PHE A 100 -2.65 11.14 19.73
N ASN A 101 -3.12 12.07 18.90
CA ASN A 101 -2.68 13.46 18.88
C ASN A 101 -3.60 14.33 19.75
N GLN A 102 -3.09 14.71 20.91
CA GLN A 102 -3.75 15.60 21.87
C GLN A 102 -3.05 16.96 21.98
N ASN A 103 -2.15 17.27 21.05
CA ASN A 103 -1.43 18.54 21.08
C ASN A 103 -2.40 19.71 20.93
N ASN A 104 -2.08 20.78 21.64
CA ASN A 104 -2.83 22.03 21.64
C ASN A 104 -1.89 23.17 21.24
N TYR A 105 -1.83 23.46 19.95
CA TYR A 105 -0.99 24.50 19.38
C TYR A 105 -1.77 25.79 19.12
N PRO A 106 -1.08 26.93 19.00
CA PRO A 106 -1.66 28.13 18.40
C PRO A 106 -2.26 27.84 17.01
N SER A 107 -3.13 28.72 16.55
CA SER A 107 -3.79 28.57 15.25
C SER A 107 -2.78 28.62 14.10
N ASP A 108 -2.94 27.72 13.13
CA ASP A 108 -2.20 27.76 11.86
C ASP A 108 -2.89 28.72 10.86
N THR A 109 -4.18 28.98 11.04
CA THR A 109 -4.95 29.89 10.17
C THR A 109 -4.89 31.35 10.63
N ALA A 110 -4.83 32.25 9.66
CA ALA A 110 -5.07 33.69 9.83
C ALA A 110 -6.57 34.01 9.63
N GLY A 111 -7.11 34.98 10.37
CA GLY A 111 -8.54 35.31 10.36
C GLY A 111 -9.28 34.90 11.64
N ASP A 112 -10.60 34.91 11.60
CA ASP A 112 -11.47 34.68 12.76
C ASP A 112 -11.69 33.20 13.06
N LEU A 113 -11.70 32.34 12.04
CA LEU A 113 -11.81 30.89 12.22
C LEU A 113 -10.44 30.31 12.57
N LYS A 114 -10.19 30.14 13.87
CA LYS A 114 -8.94 29.58 14.39
C LYS A 114 -8.93 28.05 14.35
N GLY A 115 -7.80 27.48 13.96
CA GLY A 115 -7.63 26.03 13.95
C GLY A 115 -6.24 25.58 13.55
N ASN A 116 -5.98 24.29 13.77
CA ASN A 116 -4.75 23.62 13.31
C ASN A 116 -5.01 22.84 12.03
N VAL A 117 -4.03 22.85 11.13
CA VAL A 117 -4.07 22.17 9.84
C VAL A 117 -2.98 21.11 9.79
N PHE A 118 -3.36 19.92 9.36
CA PHE A 118 -2.44 18.83 9.07
C PHE A 118 -2.69 18.33 7.65
N TYR A 119 -1.63 17.92 7.00
CA TYR A 119 -1.67 17.23 5.71
C TYR A 119 -1.38 15.75 5.90
N ALA A 120 -1.85 14.90 4.99
CA ALA A 120 -1.31 13.55 4.86
C ALA A 120 -1.05 13.19 3.40
N GLN A 121 0.14 12.66 3.13
CA GLN A 121 0.52 12.04 1.85
C GLN A 121 1.06 10.63 2.12
N ASN A 122 2.39 10.43 2.24
CA ASN A 122 2.93 9.18 2.76
C ASN A 122 2.84 9.12 4.29
N SER A 123 2.97 10.27 4.95
CA SER A 123 2.78 10.45 6.39
C SER A 123 1.97 11.71 6.70
N ILE A 124 1.50 11.84 7.95
CA ILE A 124 0.85 13.06 8.45
C ILE A 124 1.91 14.13 8.74
N ILE A 125 1.65 15.37 8.33
CA ILE A 125 2.57 16.51 8.39
C ILE A 125 1.83 17.69 9.04
N PRO A 126 2.34 18.28 10.14
CA PRO A 126 1.79 19.52 10.69
C PRO A 126 2.06 20.70 9.73
N ALA A 127 1.09 21.59 9.54
CA ALA A 127 1.21 22.65 8.53
C ALA A 127 2.14 23.80 8.94
N VAL A 128 2.00 24.32 10.17
CA VAL A 128 2.78 25.49 10.65
C VAL A 128 3.34 25.24 12.04
N ASN A 129 2.48 25.12 13.05
CA ASN A 129 2.92 24.94 14.43
C ASN A 129 3.36 23.49 14.69
N ARG A 130 4.57 23.32 15.24
CA ARG A 130 5.21 22.03 15.53
C ARG A 130 6.09 22.10 16.77
N ILE A 131 6.54 20.95 17.25
CA ILE A 131 7.52 20.87 18.34
C ILE A 131 8.85 21.45 17.84
N ASP A 132 9.56 22.17 18.70
CA ASP A 132 10.85 22.76 18.33
C ASP A 132 11.86 21.68 17.93
N GLY A 133 12.61 21.93 16.86
CA GLY A 133 13.52 20.95 16.25
C GLY A 133 12.87 19.75 15.57
N ASP A 134 11.53 19.70 15.44
CA ASP A 134 10.83 18.59 14.79
C ASP A 134 10.98 18.62 13.26
N ILE A 135 11.21 17.45 12.67
CA ILE A 135 11.58 17.27 11.26
C ILE A 135 10.50 16.46 10.58
N HIS A 136 9.88 17.03 9.55
CA HIS A 136 8.85 16.37 8.75
C HIS A 136 9.09 16.63 7.26
N PRO A 137 8.67 15.69 6.40
CA PRO A 137 8.52 15.97 4.98
C PRO A 137 7.56 17.13 4.74
N HIS A 138 7.66 17.76 3.57
CA HIS A 138 6.68 18.70 3.05
C HIS A 138 5.85 18.07 1.92
N LEU A 139 4.87 18.80 1.38
CA LEU A 139 3.99 18.24 0.36
C LEU A 139 4.74 17.95 -0.94
N VAL A 140 4.45 16.81 -1.56
CA VAL A 140 4.83 16.48 -2.93
C VAL A 140 3.72 16.97 -3.88
N PRO A 141 4.03 17.68 -4.97
CA PRO A 141 3.03 18.14 -5.93
C PRO A 141 2.36 16.95 -6.63
N ASP A 142 1.17 17.20 -7.17
CA ASP A 142 0.37 16.23 -7.92
C ASP A 142 0.21 14.85 -7.24
N ARG A 143 0.16 14.87 -5.91
CA ARG A 143 -0.13 13.71 -5.08
C ARG A 143 -1.39 14.00 -4.26
N LYS A 144 -2.26 13.00 -4.17
CA LYS A 144 -3.50 13.11 -3.40
C LYS A 144 -3.14 13.44 -1.96
N THR A 145 -3.81 14.44 -1.37
CA THR A 145 -3.48 14.94 -0.03
C THR A 145 -4.71 14.95 0.84
N LEU A 146 -4.66 14.31 2.00
CA LEU A 146 -5.67 14.50 3.05
C LEU A 146 -5.40 15.83 3.74
N ILE A 147 -6.42 16.68 3.85
CA ILE A 147 -6.42 17.84 4.73
C ILE A 147 -7.19 17.46 5.99
N ILE A 148 -6.61 17.71 7.15
CA ILE A 148 -7.26 17.60 8.46
C ILE A 148 -7.25 18.98 9.09
N PHE A 149 -8.42 19.56 9.34
CA PHE A 149 -8.61 20.82 10.02
C PHE A 149 -9.24 20.58 11.39
N LYS A 150 -8.51 20.95 12.45
CA LYS A 150 -9.00 20.93 13.83
C LYS A 150 -9.37 22.36 14.25
N PRO A 151 -10.64 22.76 14.18
CA PRO A 151 -11.06 24.07 14.67
C PRO A 151 -10.84 24.15 16.19
N HIS A 152 -10.46 25.34 16.67
CA HIS A 152 -10.28 25.61 18.10
C HIS A 152 -11.62 25.75 18.84
N GLU A 153 -12.66 26.14 18.12
CA GLU A 153 -14.04 26.04 18.60
C GLU A 153 -14.62 24.64 18.34
N THR A 154 -15.49 24.20 19.24
CA THR A 154 -16.22 22.93 19.07
C THR A 154 -17.37 23.13 18.10
N ILE A 155 -17.29 22.48 16.94
CA ILE A 155 -18.31 22.52 15.88
C ILE A 155 -19.13 21.23 15.93
N LYS A 156 -20.46 21.36 15.88
CA LYS A 156 -21.36 20.20 15.93
C LYS A 156 -21.16 19.35 14.68
N GLN A 157 -21.18 18.02 14.81
CA GLN A 157 -20.89 17.09 13.70
C GLN A 157 -21.85 17.20 12.51
N ASN A 158 -23.04 17.79 12.69
CA ASN A 158 -24.05 17.99 11.64
C ASN A 158 -23.90 19.32 10.89
N GLU A 159 -22.97 20.19 11.29
CA GLU A 159 -22.65 21.41 10.58
C GLU A 159 -21.62 21.16 9.47
N ASN A 160 -21.35 22.18 8.65
CA ASN A 160 -20.45 22.07 7.51
C ASN A 160 -19.36 23.14 7.58
N ILE A 161 -18.12 22.74 7.31
CA ILE A 161 -16.99 23.64 7.07
C ILE A 161 -16.67 23.55 5.58
N GLU A 162 -16.71 24.66 4.87
CA GLU A 162 -16.25 24.71 3.47
C GLU A 162 -14.73 24.90 3.45
N VAL A 163 -14.04 24.21 2.55
CA VAL A 163 -12.65 24.46 2.21
C VAL A 163 -12.56 24.87 0.75
N LYS A 164 -11.86 25.98 0.50
CA LYS A 164 -11.51 26.47 -0.82
C LYS A 164 -10.00 26.41 -1.01
N VAL A 165 -9.57 26.14 -2.24
CA VAL A 165 -8.17 26.11 -2.63
C VAL A 165 -7.93 27.16 -3.71
N TYR A 166 -6.91 27.98 -3.51
CA TYR A 166 -6.46 28.97 -4.47
C TYR A 166 -5.10 28.60 -5.05
N ASN A 167 -4.85 28.96 -6.31
CA ASN A 167 -3.54 28.82 -6.94
C ASN A 167 -2.60 30.01 -6.62
N ASP A 168 -1.39 29.97 -7.18
CA ASP A 168 -0.38 31.02 -7.08
C ASP A 168 -0.84 32.40 -7.59
N LYS A 169 -1.85 32.43 -8.46
CA LYS A 169 -2.51 33.64 -8.99
C LYS A 169 -3.71 34.09 -8.17
N LYS A 170 -3.98 33.46 -7.02
CA LYS A 170 -5.15 33.72 -6.15
C LYS A 170 -6.50 33.43 -6.82
N GLU A 171 -6.53 32.55 -7.82
CA GLU A 171 -7.77 32.08 -8.44
C GLU A 171 -8.30 30.86 -7.69
N GLU A 172 -9.60 30.82 -7.39
CA GLU A 172 -10.25 29.65 -6.78
C GLU A 172 -10.24 28.49 -7.78
N ILE A 173 -9.51 27.42 -7.47
CA ILE A 173 -9.38 26.24 -8.33
C ILE A 173 -10.18 25.04 -7.82
N TYR A 174 -10.63 25.09 -6.57
CA TYR A 174 -11.42 24.02 -5.95
C TYR A 174 -12.20 24.51 -4.73
N SER A 175 -13.44 24.02 -4.54
CA SER A 175 -14.21 24.22 -3.31
C SER A 175 -14.99 22.95 -2.97
N THR A 176 -15.07 22.61 -1.68
CA THR A 176 -15.87 21.49 -1.17
C THR A 176 -16.16 21.63 0.33
N HIS A 177 -16.95 20.72 0.90
CA HIS A 177 -17.17 20.63 2.35
C HIS A 177 -16.29 19.55 2.98
N LEU A 178 -15.74 19.86 4.16
CA LEU A 178 -15.04 18.90 4.99
C LEU A 178 -16.02 17.86 5.55
N LEU A 179 -15.52 16.63 5.69
CA LEU A 179 -16.20 15.55 6.39
C LEU A 179 -16.04 15.74 7.90
N SER A 180 -17.06 15.32 8.66
CA SER A 180 -17.08 15.47 10.12
C SER A 180 -16.03 14.59 10.81
N PRO A 181 -15.70 14.85 12.10
CA PRO A 181 -14.71 14.06 12.84
C PRO A 181 -15.00 12.56 12.91
N SER A 182 -16.27 12.14 12.85
CA SER A 182 -16.65 10.72 12.81
C SER A 182 -16.34 10.02 11.47
N GLN A 183 -15.98 10.79 10.45
CA GLN A 183 -15.62 10.30 9.12
C GLN A 183 -14.11 10.37 8.82
N LEU A 184 -13.31 10.80 9.80
CA LEU A 184 -11.84 10.77 9.70
C LEU A 184 -11.37 9.34 9.37
N PRO A 185 -10.31 9.15 8.54
CA PRO A 185 -9.80 7.82 8.23
C PRO A 185 -9.47 7.01 9.48
N SER A 186 -9.86 5.73 9.49
CA SER A 186 -9.55 4.81 10.57
C SER A 186 -8.14 4.24 10.44
N ILE A 187 -7.62 3.66 11.51
CA ILE A 187 -6.40 2.84 11.48
C ILE A 187 -6.61 1.59 10.59
N ALA A 188 -5.56 1.17 9.90
CA ALA A 188 -5.48 -0.10 9.18
C ALA A 188 -5.97 -1.28 10.05
N GLY A 189 -6.84 -2.13 9.51
CA GLY A 189 -7.37 -3.29 10.25
C GLY A 189 -8.48 -3.03 11.25
N LYS A 190 -8.86 -1.76 11.52
CA LYS A 190 -9.86 -1.42 12.56
C LYS A 190 -11.27 -1.17 12.05
N LYS A 191 -11.46 -0.94 10.74
CA LYS A 191 -12.80 -0.77 10.17
C LYS A 191 -13.54 -2.10 10.12
N TYR A 192 -14.76 -2.13 10.66
CA TYR A 192 -15.59 -3.32 10.65
C TYR A 192 -16.38 -3.37 9.33
N SER A 193 -16.21 -4.41 8.52
CA SER A 193 -16.99 -4.54 7.28
C SER A 193 -18.36 -5.13 7.60
N PHE A 194 -19.42 -4.33 7.47
CA PHE A 194 -20.78 -4.81 7.58
C PHE A 194 -21.35 -5.36 6.28
N THR A 195 -22.15 -6.42 6.42
CA THR A 195 -22.74 -7.15 5.31
C THR A 195 -24.19 -7.50 5.63
N HIS A 196 -25.02 -7.67 4.60
CA HIS A 196 -26.36 -8.25 4.74
C HIS A 196 -26.34 -9.78 4.85
N LEU A 197 -25.20 -10.41 4.58
CA LEU A 197 -25.08 -11.86 4.71
C LEU A 197 -25.34 -12.27 6.16
N THR A 198 -26.19 -13.28 6.30
CA THR A 198 -26.53 -13.96 7.54
C THR A 198 -25.78 -15.28 7.62
N PRO A 199 -25.66 -15.89 8.81
CA PRO A 199 -25.09 -17.22 8.93
C PRO A 199 -25.74 -18.29 8.05
N SER A 200 -27.01 -18.10 7.65
CA SER A 200 -27.75 -19.05 6.81
C SER A 200 -27.27 -19.07 5.35
N ASP A 201 -26.72 -17.96 4.84
CA ASP A 201 -26.20 -17.87 3.47
C ASP A 201 -24.98 -18.79 3.24
N PHE A 202 -24.32 -19.19 4.32
CA PHE A 202 -23.14 -20.06 4.34
C PHE A 202 -23.47 -21.54 4.51
N ASN A 203 -24.76 -21.91 4.55
CA ASN A 203 -25.13 -23.31 4.55
C ASN A 203 -24.57 -23.99 3.29
N ILE A 204 -24.00 -25.18 3.49
CA ILE A 204 -23.48 -26.01 2.40
C ILE A 204 -24.69 -26.53 1.61
N PRO A 205 -24.85 -26.13 0.34
CA PRO A 205 -25.93 -26.63 -0.50
C PRO A 205 -25.69 -28.11 -0.87
N GLU A 206 -26.77 -28.82 -1.21
CA GLU A 206 -26.69 -30.25 -1.59
C GLU A 206 -26.00 -30.47 -2.95
N ALA A 207 -25.92 -29.43 -3.79
CA ALA A 207 -25.28 -29.46 -5.10
C ALA A 207 -24.41 -28.20 -5.33
N SER A 208 -23.35 -28.37 -6.11
CA SER A 208 -22.49 -27.30 -6.64
C SER A 208 -22.55 -27.28 -8.17
N ASP A 209 -22.30 -26.11 -8.77
CA ASP A 209 -22.24 -25.96 -10.23
C ASP A 209 -20.97 -26.60 -10.79
N LEU A 210 -19.87 -26.50 -10.03
CA LEU A 210 -18.57 -27.08 -10.36
C LEU A 210 -17.96 -27.79 -9.15
N TYR A 211 -17.38 -28.96 -9.41
CA TYR A 211 -16.67 -29.77 -8.43
C TYR A 211 -15.23 -30.03 -8.89
N ILE A 212 -14.24 -29.62 -8.09
CA ILE A 212 -12.82 -29.79 -8.39
C ILE A 212 -12.14 -30.61 -7.28
N ASN A 213 -11.67 -31.79 -7.65
CA ASN A 213 -10.87 -32.69 -6.79
C ASN A 213 -9.54 -33.14 -7.43
N SER A 214 -9.27 -32.69 -8.66
CA SER A 214 -8.02 -32.98 -9.38
C SER A 214 -6.89 -32.10 -8.84
N SER A 215 -5.75 -32.72 -8.50
CA SER A 215 -4.55 -32.02 -8.04
C SER A 215 -4.11 -30.92 -9.01
N ASP A 216 -4.13 -31.19 -10.31
CA ASP A 216 -3.63 -30.28 -11.34
C ASP A 216 -4.56 -29.07 -11.52
N MET A 217 -5.88 -29.30 -11.45
CA MET A 217 -6.84 -28.20 -11.51
C MET A 217 -6.82 -27.36 -10.24
N LEU A 218 -6.64 -27.99 -9.06
CA LEU A 218 -6.46 -27.28 -7.81
C LEU A 218 -5.21 -26.40 -7.86
N GLU A 219 -4.07 -26.93 -8.30
CA GLU A 219 -2.84 -26.14 -8.44
C GLU A 219 -3.04 -24.92 -9.34
N LYS A 220 -3.74 -25.08 -10.47
CA LYS A 220 -4.09 -23.94 -11.35
C LYS A 220 -5.02 -22.93 -10.68
N VAL A 221 -6.06 -23.37 -9.97
CA VAL A 221 -6.95 -22.46 -9.21
C VAL A 221 -6.16 -21.68 -8.16
N MET A 222 -5.17 -22.30 -7.52
CA MET A 222 -4.39 -21.70 -6.45
C MET A 222 -3.30 -20.74 -6.96
N THR A 223 -2.75 -20.98 -8.15
CA THR A 223 -1.56 -20.27 -8.66
C THR A 223 -1.83 -19.35 -9.85
N ASP A 224 -2.83 -19.65 -10.69
CA ASP A 224 -3.19 -18.86 -11.87
C ASP A 224 -4.45 -18.03 -11.62
N LYS A 225 -4.23 -16.73 -11.43
CA LYS A 225 -5.30 -15.75 -11.19
C LYS A 225 -6.28 -15.65 -12.36
N SER A 226 -5.82 -15.77 -13.60
CA SER A 226 -6.67 -15.62 -14.78
C SER A 226 -7.59 -16.83 -14.91
N TYR A 227 -7.03 -18.03 -14.71
CA TYR A 227 -7.79 -19.28 -14.69
C TYR A 227 -8.86 -19.27 -13.59
N PHE A 228 -8.50 -18.83 -12.38
CA PHE A 228 -9.48 -18.79 -11.29
C PHE A 228 -10.59 -17.75 -11.54
N ASN A 229 -10.24 -16.59 -12.10
CA ASN A 229 -11.23 -15.58 -12.51
C ASN A 229 -12.18 -16.11 -13.59
N GLN A 230 -11.70 -16.92 -14.53
CA GLN A 230 -12.56 -17.54 -15.53
C GLN A 230 -13.56 -18.50 -14.90
N ILE A 231 -13.07 -19.46 -14.09
CA ILE A 231 -13.92 -20.47 -13.44
C ILE A 231 -15.05 -19.82 -12.64
N ILE A 232 -14.73 -18.78 -11.87
CA ILE A 232 -15.71 -18.14 -11.00
C ILE A 232 -16.69 -17.22 -11.74
N SER A 233 -16.33 -16.78 -12.94
CA SER A 233 -17.25 -16.03 -13.81
C SER A 233 -18.37 -16.95 -14.30
N GLU A 234 -18.05 -18.20 -14.61
CA GLU A 234 -18.95 -19.18 -15.22
C GLU A 234 -19.81 -19.94 -14.19
N ASN A 235 -19.45 -19.92 -12.90
CA ASN A 235 -20.09 -20.72 -11.85
C ASN A 235 -20.51 -19.86 -10.65
N ASN A 236 -21.63 -20.18 -10.00
CA ASN A 236 -22.11 -19.48 -8.80
C ASN A 236 -21.71 -20.21 -7.51
N ILE A 237 -21.69 -21.54 -7.53
CA ILE A 237 -21.30 -22.41 -6.42
C ILE A 237 -20.18 -23.35 -6.88
N ILE A 238 -18.98 -23.19 -6.32
CA ILE A 238 -17.83 -24.03 -6.63
C ILE A 238 -17.45 -24.84 -5.39
N GLN A 239 -17.19 -26.13 -5.54
CA GLN A 239 -16.63 -26.97 -4.49
C GLN A 239 -15.17 -27.36 -4.81
N LEU A 240 -14.29 -27.17 -3.84
CA LEU A 240 -12.86 -27.48 -3.89
C LEU A 240 -12.52 -28.49 -2.79
N ASP A 241 -12.07 -29.68 -3.19
CA ASP A 241 -11.62 -30.71 -2.25
C ASP A 241 -10.09 -30.63 -2.10
N ILE A 242 -9.63 -30.16 -0.95
CA ILE A 242 -8.21 -29.91 -0.64
C ILE A 242 -7.61 -31.16 0.01
N GLY A 243 -6.73 -31.83 -0.74
CA GLY A 243 -6.00 -33.01 -0.28
C GLY A 243 -4.91 -32.71 0.77
N ASN A 244 -4.12 -33.73 1.10
CA ASN A 244 -3.07 -33.73 2.14
C ASN A 244 -1.82 -32.83 1.83
N SER A 245 -2.02 -31.55 1.53
CA SER A 245 -0.95 -30.58 1.31
C SER A 245 -1.29 -29.22 1.93
N THR A 246 -0.27 -28.35 2.07
CA THR A 246 -0.49 -26.94 2.38
C THR A 246 -0.78 -26.18 1.10
N SER A 247 -1.99 -25.63 0.99
CA SER A 247 -2.46 -24.84 -0.15
C SER A 247 -2.70 -23.39 0.24
N ASN A 248 -2.53 -22.47 -0.71
CA ASN A 248 -2.80 -21.04 -0.52
C ASN A 248 -3.76 -20.56 -1.59
N ILE A 249 -4.82 -19.84 -1.22
CA ILE A 249 -5.78 -19.26 -2.16
C ILE A 249 -5.95 -17.77 -1.87
N ASN A 250 -6.03 -16.94 -2.92
CA ASN A 250 -6.20 -15.49 -2.78
C ASN A 250 -7.53 -15.04 -3.39
N LEU A 251 -8.54 -14.84 -2.56
CA LEU A 251 -9.86 -14.35 -2.94
C LEU A 251 -9.91 -12.83 -3.14
N ASN A 252 -8.90 -12.05 -2.70
CA ASN A 252 -8.83 -10.61 -3.02
C ASN A 252 -8.77 -10.38 -4.53
N ALA A 253 -8.18 -11.33 -5.26
CA ALA A 253 -8.10 -11.33 -6.71
C ALA A 253 -9.47 -11.44 -7.38
N LEU A 254 -10.51 -11.82 -6.65
CA LEU A 254 -11.86 -12.12 -7.13
C LEU A 254 -12.90 -11.08 -6.68
N LYS A 255 -12.47 -9.88 -6.26
CA LYS A 255 -13.35 -8.82 -5.73
C LYS A 255 -14.45 -8.34 -6.69
N ASN A 256 -14.34 -8.66 -7.98
CA ASN A 256 -15.34 -8.26 -8.98
C ASN A 256 -16.49 -9.28 -9.10
N HIS A 257 -16.38 -10.43 -8.45
CA HIS A 257 -17.37 -11.51 -8.52
C HIS A 257 -18.31 -11.46 -7.32
N VAL A 258 -19.51 -10.96 -7.56
CA VAL A 258 -20.54 -10.71 -6.54
C VAL A 258 -21.43 -11.94 -6.31
N ASN A 259 -21.91 -12.13 -5.08
CA ASN A 259 -22.86 -13.19 -4.71
C ASN A 259 -22.42 -14.63 -5.08
N LYS A 260 -21.11 -14.91 -5.00
CA LYS A 260 -20.51 -16.22 -5.29
C LYS A 260 -20.31 -17.03 -4.02
N LYS A 261 -20.32 -18.37 -4.15
CA LYS A 261 -20.10 -19.32 -3.04
C LYS A 261 -18.98 -20.29 -3.38
N ILE A 262 -18.01 -20.43 -2.48
CA ILE A 262 -16.95 -21.43 -2.57
C ILE A 262 -17.03 -22.35 -1.35
N ILE A 263 -17.17 -23.65 -1.60
CA ILE A 263 -17.19 -24.70 -0.59
C ILE A 263 -15.80 -25.33 -0.56
N PHE A 264 -15.16 -25.31 0.59
CA PHE A 264 -13.88 -25.99 0.82
C PHE A 264 -14.13 -27.25 1.63
N LYS A 265 -13.61 -28.39 1.17
CA LYS A 265 -13.54 -29.64 1.95
C LYS A 265 -12.07 -29.99 2.16
N LEU A 266 -11.64 -30.10 3.40
CA LEU A 266 -10.25 -30.39 3.76
C LEU A 266 -10.11 -31.85 4.22
N ASP A 267 -9.05 -32.53 3.77
CA ASP A 267 -8.62 -33.82 4.32
C ASP A 267 -7.88 -33.67 5.66
N ASP A 268 -7.64 -34.78 6.38
CA ASP A 268 -7.07 -34.80 7.74
C ASP A 268 -5.75 -34.04 7.91
N ASN A 269 -4.88 -34.09 6.90
CA ASN A 269 -3.57 -33.44 6.93
C ASN A 269 -3.50 -32.22 6.00
N ALA A 270 -4.65 -31.76 5.49
CA ALA A 270 -4.71 -30.57 4.65
C ALA A 270 -4.55 -29.30 5.50
N LYS A 271 -3.84 -28.32 4.94
CA LYS A 271 -3.78 -26.95 5.47
C LYS A 271 -4.12 -25.99 4.36
N LEU A 272 -5.12 -25.14 4.56
CA LEU A 272 -5.50 -24.12 3.58
C LEU A 272 -5.33 -22.73 4.19
N ASN A 273 -4.48 -21.92 3.56
CA ASN A 273 -4.38 -20.50 3.87
C ASN A 273 -5.20 -19.70 2.84
N ILE A 274 -6.16 -18.91 3.32
CA ILE A 274 -7.05 -18.10 2.48
C ILE A 274 -6.77 -16.63 2.72
N LYS A 275 -6.40 -15.89 1.67
CA LYS A 275 -6.27 -14.44 1.68
C LYS A 275 -7.54 -13.79 1.13
N TYR A 276 -8.24 -12.97 1.92
CA TYR A 276 -9.48 -12.29 1.52
C TYR A 276 -9.72 -11.03 2.36
N LYS A 277 -10.35 -9.99 1.80
CA LYS A 277 -10.50 -8.65 2.41
C LYS A 277 -9.20 -8.12 3.04
N ASN A 278 -8.07 -8.36 2.37
CA ASN A 278 -6.75 -8.04 2.91
C ASN A 278 -6.50 -8.65 4.31
N LYS A 279 -7.06 -9.84 4.58
CA LYS A 279 -6.80 -10.66 5.76
C LYS A 279 -6.31 -12.03 5.31
N SER A 280 -5.66 -12.77 6.21
CA SER A 280 -5.33 -14.18 5.99
C SER A 280 -5.91 -15.07 7.09
N ILE A 281 -6.57 -16.17 6.72
CA ILE A 281 -6.96 -17.23 7.67
C ILE A 281 -6.30 -18.55 7.30
N SER A 282 -5.96 -19.35 8.30
CA SER A 282 -5.50 -20.73 8.12
C SER A 282 -6.57 -21.68 8.64
N ARG A 283 -6.87 -22.72 7.88
CA ARG A 283 -7.75 -23.83 8.26
C ARG A 283 -6.99 -25.14 8.12
N GLU A 284 -7.13 -26.01 9.11
CA GLU A 284 -6.41 -27.28 9.24
C GLU A 284 -7.38 -28.36 9.72
N HIS A 285 -7.05 -29.63 9.44
CA HIS A 285 -7.85 -30.84 9.77
C HIS A 285 -9.14 -31.01 8.95
N GLN A 286 -9.77 -32.20 9.06
CA GLN A 286 -11.04 -32.51 8.39
C GLN A 286 -12.12 -31.48 8.73
N GLN A 287 -12.34 -30.56 7.81
CA GLN A 287 -13.30 -29.46 7.95
C GLN A 287 -13.95 -29.16 6.60
N SER A 288 -15.25 -28.95 6.62
CA SER A 288 -15.98 -28.36 5.49
C SER A 288 -16.48 -26.96 5.87
N PHE A 289 -16.20 -25.96 5.03
CA PHE A 289 -16.70 -24.61 5.26
C PHE A 289 -16.94 -23.85 3.96
N VAL A 290 -17.65 -22.73 4.06
CA VAL A 290 -18.10 -21.94 2.93
C VAL A 290 -17.59 -20.51 3.05
N MET A 291 -17.07 -19.98 1.95
CA MET A 291 -16.82 -18.56 1.75
C MET A 291 -17.87 -18.00 0.79
N VAL A 292 -18.41 -16.82 1.08
CA VAL A 292 -19.46 -16.17 0.25
C VAL A 292 -19.06 -14.73 -0.05
N SER A 293 -19.16 -14.30 -1.30
CA SER A 293 -19.02 -12.88 -1.65
C SER A 293 -20.36 -12.16 -1.57
N ASP A 294 -20.36 -10.94 -1.02
CA ASP A 294 -21.56 -10.10 -0.99
C ASP A 294 -21.82 -9.39 -2.34
N ALA A 295 -22.86 -8.55 -2.39
CA ALA A 295 -23.19 -7.76 -3.57
C ALA A 295 -22.11 -6.71 -3.93
N SER A 296 -21.17 -6.44 -3.03
CA SER A 296 -20.00 -5.57 -3.27
C SER A 296 -18.77 -6.36 -3.72
N GLY A 297 -18.86 -7.69 -3.80
CA GLY A 297 -17.77 -8.59 -4.17
C GLY A 297 -16.78 -8.88 -3.04
N ASN A 298 -17.10 -8.46 -1.81
CA ASN A 298 -16.28 -8.76 -0.64
C ASN A 298 -16.60 -10.16 -0.14
N TRP A 299 -15.56 -10.98 0.07
CA TRP A 299 -15.69 -12.33 0.59
C TRP A 299 -15.79 -12.33 2.12
N TYR A 300 -16.70 -13.13 2.67
CA TYR A 300 -16.90 -13.29 4.10
C TYR A 300 -16.84 -14.76 4.47
N SER A 301 -16.59 -15.02 5.76
CA SER A 301 -16.84 -16.31 6.39
C SER A 301 -18.16 -16.31 7.16
N ARG A 302 -18.66 -17.50 7.47
CA ARG A 302 -19.89 -17.68 8.28
C ARG A 302 -19.78 -17.05 9.67
N ASP A 303 -18.59 -17.10 10.29
CA ASP A 303 -18.32 -16.50 11.59
C ASP A 303 -18.36 -14.97 11.53
N GLU A 304 -17.81 -14.36 10.46
CA GLU A 304 -17.89 -12.92 10.25
C GLU A 304 -19.34 -12.46 10.06
N ALA A 305 -20.16 -13.20 9.32
CA ALA A 305 -21.59 -12.89 9.15
C ALA A 305 -22.37 -12.95 10.47
N ARG A 306 -22.08 -13.95 11.32
CA ARG A 306 -22.67 -14.04 12.67
C ARG A 306 -22.27 -12.85 13.53
N LEU A 307 -20.97 -12.56 13.60
CA LEU A 307 -20.46 -11.44 14.40
C LEU A 307 -21.06 -10.12 13.89
N ASN A 308 -21.24 -9.99 12.58
CA ASN A 308 -21.94 -8.86 11.99
C ASN A 308 -23.36 -8.71 12.51
N GLN A 309 -24.15 -9.78 12.46
CA GLN A 309 -25.53 -9.79 12.94
C GLN A 309 -25.62 -9.42 14.43
N HIS A 310 -24.75 -9.99 15.26
CA HIS A 310 -24.70 -9.69 16.70
C HIS A 310 -24.36 -8.22 16.97
N LEU A 311 -23.34 -7.68 16.28
CA LEU A 311 -22.99 -6.25 16.39
C LEU A 311 -24.13 -5.36 15.91
N LYS A 312 -24.76 -5.68 14.77
CA LYS A 312 -25.91 -4.92 14.26
C LYS A 312 -27.05 -4.87 15.29
N GLN A 313 -27.37 -5.99 15.92
CA GLN A 313 -28.40 -6.08 16.97
C GLN A 313 -28.04 -5.25 18.20
N ALA A 314 -26.81 -5.37 18.71
CA ALA A 314 -26.40 -4.62 19.89
C ALA A 314 -26.31 -3.10 19.64
N LEU A 315 -25.84 -2.68 18.46
CA LEU A 315 -25.85 -1.27 18.07
C LEU A 315 -27.27 -0.74 17.90
N HIS A 316 -28.22 -1.58 17.48
CA HIS A 316 -29.65 -1.23 17.47
C HIS A 316 -30.24 -1.11 18.88
N GLN A 317 -29.89 -2.02 19.79
CA GLN A 317 -30.25 -1.92 21.20
C GLN A 317 -29.70 -0.62 21.81
N HIS A 318 -28.42 -0.32 21.58
CA HIS A 318 -27.79 0.93 22.02
C HIS A 318 -28.49 2.18 21.41
N LYS A 319 -28.82 2.15 20.11
CA LYS A 319 -29.58 3.24 19.47
C LYS A 319 -30.92 3.49 20.19
N ASN A 320 -31.56 2.43 20.66
CA ASN A 320 -32.88 2.45 21.30
C ASN A 320 -32.84 2.67 22.83
N GLN A 321 -31.66 2.84 23.43
CA GLN A 321 -31.53 3.19 24.85
C GLN A 321 -31.85 4.67 25.10
N ILE A 322 -32.47 4.93 26.25
CA ILE A 322 -32.69 6.27 26.78
C ILE A 322 -31.32 6.94 27.00
N PRO A 323 -31.11 8.17 26.50
CA PRO A 323 -29.87 8.91 26.76
C PRO A 323 -29.63 9.13 28.25
N ASP A 324 -28.37 9.06 28.68
CA ASP A 324 -27.97 9.37 30.06
C ASP A 324 -28.09 10.88 30.37
N SER A 325 -28.01 11.72 29.33
CA SER A 325 -28.18 13.17 29.39
C SER A 325 -28.99 13.69 28.20
N PHE A 326 -29.58 14.88 28.36
CA PHE A 326 -30.38 15.55 27.33
C PHE A 326 -29.82 16.96 27.12
N ASP A 327 -29.73 17.39 25.86
CA ASP A 327 -29.26 18.73 25.49
C ASP A 327 -30.21 19.81 26.05
N THR A 328 -31.50 19.45 26.12
CA THR A 328 -32.53 20.30 26.68
C THR A 328 -33.65 19.49 27.33
N GLU A 329 -34.19 20.01 28.44
CA GLU A 329 -35.29 19.40 29.19
C GLU A 329 -36.43 20.40 29.39
N PHE A 330 -37.63 20.01 28.98
CA PHE A 330 -38.87 20.76 29.14
C PHE A 330 -39.69 20.16 30.27
N SER A 331 -39.67 20.82 31.45
CA SER A 331 -40.34 20.35 32.67
C SER A 331 -41.19 21.41 33.37
N THR A 332 -41.23 22.63 32.83
CA THR A 332 -42.06 23.74 33.34
C THR A 332 -43.34 23.93 32.53
N ASN A 333 -44.38 24.52 33.13
CA ASN A 333 -45.66 24.72 32.46
C ASN A 333 -45.55 25.75 31.33
N ALA A 334 -44.68 26.77 31.50
CA ALA A 334 -44.45 27.78 30.48
C ALA A 334 -43.79 27.15 29.25
N ASP A 335 -42.74 26.34 29.43
CA ASP A 335 -41.99 25.79 28.30
C ASP A 335 -42.77 24.69 27.56
N ILE A 336 -43.46 23.81 28.30
CA ILE A 336 -44.29 22.73 27.73
C ILE A 336 -45.43 23.31 26.88
N ASN A 337 -46.13 24.34 27.37
CA ASN A 337 -47.18 25.00 26.59
C ASN A 337 -46.60 25.76 25.40
N LYS A 338 -45.40 26.33 25.53
CA LYS A 338 -44.74 27.07 24.45
C LYS A 338 -44.39 26.15 23.28
N ILE A 339 -43.76 25.00 23.53
CA ILE A 339 -43.39 24.05 22.48
C ILE A 339 -44.60 23.30 21.90
N SER A 340 -45.67 23.09 22.68
CA SER A 340 -46.90 22.48 22.17
C SER A 340 -47.69 23.43 21.26
N ASN A 341 -47.81 24.71 21.64
CA ASN A 341 -48.58 25.69 20.86
C ASN A 341 -47.82 26.27 19.66
N ASP A 342 -46.49 26.37 19.75
CA ASP A 342 -45.65 26.85 18.65
C ASP A 342 -44.88 25.69 18.01
N THR A 343 -45.53 25.06 17.03
CA THR A 343 -44.97 23.92 16.30
C THR A 343 -43.69 24.29 15.55
N LYS A 344 -43.55 25.53 15.06
CA LYS A 344 -42.33 25.96 14.34
C LYS A 344 -41.15 26.04 15.29
N LEU A 345 -41.37 26.60 16.48
CA LEU A 345 -40.36 26.63 17.54
C LEU A 345 -39.97 25.22 17.97
N PHE A 346 -40.93 24.32 18.17
CA PHE A 346 -40.62 22.94 18.54
C PHE A 346 -39.81 22.21 17.46
N HIS A 347 -40.15 22.41 16.19
CA HIS A 347 -39.36 21.88 15.07
C HIS A 347 -37.93 22.42 15.06
N GLN A 348 -37.75 23.72 15.29
CA GLN A 348 -36.42 24.33 15.39
C GLN A 348 -35.62 23.72 16.54
N ILE A 349 -36.22 23.60 17.73
CA ILE A 349 -35.61 22.96 18.90
C ILE A 349 -35.18 21.52 18.57
N ILE A 350 -36.05 20.75 17.91
CA ILE A 350 -35.69 19.41 17.43
C ILE A 350 -34.49 19.49 16.48
N SER A 351 -34.46 20.41 15.51
CA SER A 351 -33.32 20.50 14.57
C SER A 351 -31.98 20.81 15.25
N GLU A 352 -31.98 21.59 16.33
CA GLU A 352 -30.76 22.08 17.00
C GLU A 352 -30.22 21.16 18.11
N ASN A 353 -31.03 20.22 18.60
CA ASN A 353 -30.71 19.33 19.72
C ASN A 353 -30.77 17.87 19.29
N ASP A 354 -29.85 17.04 19.76
CA ASP A 354 -29.74 15.62 19.43
C ASP A 354 -30.55 14.75 20.42
N ALA A 355 -30.66 15.18 21.68
CA ALA A 355 -31.48 14.54 22.71
C ALA A 355 -32.34 15.56 23.48
N ILE A 356 -33.65 15.38 23.43
CA ILE A 356 -34.64 16.24 24.11
C ILE A 356 -35.42 15.41 25.14
N LYS A 357 -35.67 15.97 26.32
CA LYS A 357 -36.60 15.41 27.30
C LYS A 357 -37.81 16.31 27.52
N ILE A 358 -39.00 15.72 27.50
CA ILE A 358 -40.27 16.41 27.78
C ILE A 358 -40.95 15.67 28.94
N ALA A 359 -41.13 16.37 30.06
CA ALA A 359 -41.65 15.81 31.31
C ALA A 359 -42.95 16.50 31.73
N THR A 360 -44.07 15.81 31.58
CA THR A 360 -45.40 16.36 31.92
C THR A 360 -45.85 15.95 33.33
N LYS A 361 -46.60 16.81 34.03
CA LYS A 361 -47.21 16.57 35.37
C LYS A 361 -48.52 17.34 35.52
N ASN A 362 -49.31 17.08 36.57
CA ASN A 362 -50.67 17.63 36.80
C ASN A 362 -50.84 19.16 36.69
N CYS A 363 -49.77 19.96 36.74
CA CYS A 363 -49.81 21.42 36.54
C CYS A 363 -48.82 21.93 35.45
N HIS A 364 -48.21 21.02 34.69
CA HIS A 364 -47.18 21.29 33.69
C HIS A 364 -47.39 20.29 32.53
N TRP A 365 -48.39 20.55 31.69
CA TRP A 365 -48.91 19.60 30.71
C TRP A 365 -49.44 20.34 29.48
N ALA A 366 -49.34 19.71 28.31
CA ALA A 366 -49.99 20.15 27.09
C ALA A 366 -50.55 18.96 26.31
N LYS A 367 -51.59 19.21 25.52
CA LYS A 367 -52.36 18.13 24.89
C LYS A 367 -51.64 17.52 23.70
N ASP A 368 -51.12 18.33 22.79
CA ASP A 368 -50.69 17.87 21.47
C ASP A 368 -49.23 18.24 21.21
N PHE A 369 -48.43 17.28 20.75
CA PHE A 369 -47.06 17.48 20.27
C PHE A 369 -46.94 16.92 18.86
N ILE A 370 -46.27 17.66 17.97
CA ILE A 370 -46.09 17.25 16.58
C ILE A 370 -44.59 17.15 16.29
N ILE A 371 -44.15 15.96 15.91
CA ILE A 371 -42.77 15.66 15.55
C ILE A 371 -42.66 15.59 14.02
N PRO A 372 -41.81 16.41 13.38
CA PRO A 372 -41.69 16.49 11.94
C PRO A 372 -40.75 15.42 11.38
N ASN A 373 -41.03 14.95 10.15
CA ASN A 373 -40.06 14.18 9.36
C ASN A 373 -39.17 15.10 8.51
N GLY A 374 -37.93 14.68 8.24
CA GLY A 374 -37.02 15.41 7.34
C GLY A 374 -35.55 15.25 7.74
N ARG A 375 -34.64 15.32 6.76
CA ARG A 375 -33.19 15.10 6.99
C ARG A 375 -32.59 15.99 8.07
N GLN A 376 -33.11 17.19 8.29
CA GLN A 376 -32.67 18.07 9.38
C GLN A 376 -32.97 17.53 10.79
N TYR A 377 -33.86 16.53 10.91
CA TYR A 377 -34.19 15.85 12.16
C TYR A 377 -33.54 14.47 12.26
N ALA A 378 -32.50 14.21 11.46
CA ALA A 378 -31.84 12.91 11.40
C ALA A 378 -31.10 12.55 12.69
N ASN A 379 -31.19 11.28 13.09
CA ASN A 379 -30.50 10.67 14.23
C ASN A 379 -30.76 11.31 15.61
N LYS A 380 -31.97 11.88 15.81
CA LYS A 380 -32.37 12.57 17.04
C LYS A 380 -33.21 11.69 17.96
N LYS A 381 -33.26 12.07 19.23
CA LYS A 381 -33.99 11.38 20.30
C LYS A 381 -34.89 12.34 21.06
N ILE A 382 -36.12 11.94 21.33
CA ILE A 382 -37.04 12.68 22.20
C ILE A 382 -37.62 11.71 23.22
N LEU A 383 -37.31 11.90 24.49
CA LEU A 383 -37.91 11.17 25.60
C LEU A 383 -39.12 11.94 26.12
N PHE A 384 -40.29 11.33 26.06
CA PHE A 384 -41.45 11.81 26.78
C PHE A 384 -41.65 11.01 28.06
N THR A 385 -41.88 11.71 29.17
CA THR A 385 -42.28 11.12 30.45
C THR A 385 -43.53 11.82 30.96
N SER A 386 -44.46 11.08 31.55
CA SER A 386 -45.68 11.65 32.11
C SER A 386 -45.94 11.20 33.54
N LYS A 387 -46.17 12.18 34.41
CA LYS A 387 -46.84 12.04 35.71
C LYS A 387 -48.14 12.84 35.75
N ALA A 388 -48.63 13.29 34.59
CA ALA A 388 -49.89 14.00 34.46
C ALA A 388 -51.07 13.02 34.41
N HIS A 389 -52.19 13.37 35.03
CA HIS A 389 -53.46 12.64 34.94
C HIS A 389 -54.10 12.74 33.54
N TYR A 390 -53.73 13.76 32.77
CA TYR A 390 -54.21 13.95 31.40
C TYR A 390 -53.21 13.36 30.40
N ASN A 391 -53.74 12.70 29.37
CA ASN A 391 -52.92 12.08 28.33
C ASN A 391 -52.40 13.13 27.36
N SER A 392 -51.13 13.03 26.94
CA SER A 392 -50.56 13.87 25.88
C SER A 392 -50.51 13.09 24.58
N ASP A 393 -51.01 13.66 23.49
CA ASP A 393 -51.00 13.08 22.17
C ASP A 393 -49.75 13.52 21.39
N VAL A 394 -49.00 12.57 20.85
CA VAL A 394 -47.81 12.82 20.02
C VAL A 394 -48.05 12.30 18.60
N VAL A 395 -48.01 13.20 17.63
CA VAL A 395 -48.09 12.90 16.20
C VAL A 395 -46.68 12.84 15.62
N TYR A 396 -46.35 11.77 14.90
CA TYR A 396 -45.05 11.56 14.28
C TYR A 396 -45.21 10.82 12.95
N GLY A 397 -44.76 11.45 11.85
CA GLY A 397 -45.12 11.00 10.51
C GLY A 397 -46.63 10.86 10.34
N ASP A 398 -47.10 9.75 9.78
CA ASP A 398 -48.54 9.46 9.62
C ASP A 398 -49.16 8.75 10.84
N LYS A 399 -48.47 8.73 11.98
CA LYS A 399 -48.87 7.99 13.19
C LYS A 399 -49.16 8.93 14.35
N LYS A 400 -49.99 8.45 15.28
CA LYS A 400 -50.34 9.13 16.55
C LYS A 400 -50.24 8.14 17.70
N VAL A 401 -49.65 8.57 18.81
CA VAL A 401 -49.60 7.80 20.07
C VAL A 401 -49.99 8.70 21.24
N SER A 402 -50.71 8.16 22.22
CA SER A 402 -51.06 8.88 23.45
C SER A 402 -50.12 8.44 24.58
N ILE A 403 -49.57 9.40 25.31
CA ILE A 403 -48.70 9.24 26.46
C ILE A 403 -49.54 9.38 27.71
N VAL A 404 -49.70 8.28 28.45
CA VAL A 404 -50.55 8.20 29.64
C VAL A 404 -49.75 8.35 30.93
N THR A 405 -50.44 8.45 32.07
CA THR A 405 -49.81 8.55 33.39
C THR A 405 -48.81 7.40 33.63
N ASN A 406 -47.59 7.73 34.04
CA ASN A 406 -46.44 6.84 34.26
C ASN A 406 -45.78 6.27 33.00
N ASP A 407 -46.17 6.71 31.81
CA ASP A 407 -45.46 6.34 30.58
C ASP A 407 -44.09 7.00 30.50
N SER A 408 -43.18 6.26 29.84
CA SER A 408 -41.88 6.73 29.38
C SER A 408 -41.69 6.21 27.96
N LEU A 409 -41.81 7.08 26.96
CA LEU A 409 -41.69 6.72 25.54
C LEU A 409 -40.52 7.46 24.90
N LEU A 410 -39.61 6.70 24.31
CA LEU A 410 -38.47 7.24 23.57
C LEU A 410 -38.76 7.20 22.07
N PHE A 411 -38.83 8.37 21.45
CA PHE A 411 -38.88 8.53 20.01
C PHE A 411 -37.46 8.64 19.45
N VAL A 412 -37.17 7.91 18.39
CA VAL A 412 -35.87 7.89 17.71
C VAL A 412 -36.06 8.08 16.21
N SER A 413 -35.24 8.94 15.59
CA SER A 413 -35.27 9.15 14.14
C SER A 413 -34.13 8.42 13.40
N ASP A 414 -34.35 8.13 12.12
CA ASP A 414 -33.31 7.61 11.22
C ASP A 414 -32.52 8.74 10.51
N GLN A 415 -31.62 8.38 9.59
CA GLN A 415 -30.81 9.35 8.83
C GLN A 415 -31.61 10.25 7.87
N ASN A 416 -32.85 9.88 7.57
CA ASN A 416 -33.78 10.69 6.79
C ASN A 416 -34.72 11.50 7.70
N GLY A 417 -34.53 11.40 9.01
CA GLY A 417 -35.38 12.00 10.04
C GLY A 417 -36.78 11.39 10.09
N ILE A 418 -36.93 10.11 9.78
CA ILE A 418 -38.20 9.38 9.95
C ILE A 418 -38.25 8.82 11.38
N TRP A 419 -39.33 9.11 12.11
CA TRP A 419 -39.47 8.78 13.53
C TRP A 419 -40.13 7.43 13.82
N SER A 420 -39.70 6.81 14.92
CA SER A 420 -40.24 5.57 15.47
C SER A 420 -40.14 5.55 16.99
N ILE A 421 -40.94 4.72 17.65
CA ILE A 421 -40.88 4.51 19.11
C ILE A 421 -39.94 3.33 19.39
N ALA A 422 -38.96 3.52 20.27
CA ALA A 422 -38.03 2.48 20.69
C ALA A 422 -38.75 1.36 21.46
N LYS A 423 -38.57 0.10 21.06
CA LYS A 423 -39.04 -1.07 21.81
C LYS A 423 -38.01 -1.41 22.89
N THR A 424 -38.30 -1.14 24.16
CA THR A 424 -37.48 -1.60 25.28
C THR A 424 -37.75 -3.09 25.54
N GLN A 425 -36.83 -3.97 25.13
CA GLN A 425 -36.84 -5.36 25.63
C GLN A 425 -36.37 -5.35 27.09
N SER A 426 -37.19 -5.92 27.98
CA SER A 426 -36.92 -6.09 29.40
C SER A 426 -35.70 -7.00 29.62
N ASN A 427 -34.75 -6.51 30.42
CA ASN A 427 -33.41 -7.03 30.65
C ASN A 427 -33.38 -8.25 31.61
N THR A 428 -34.20 -9.29 31.40
CA THR A 428 -34.36 -10.38 32.38
C THR A 428 -34.29 -11.81 31.82
N GLN A 429 -33.38 -12.11 30.89
CA GLN A 429 -33.19 -13.48 30.40
C GLN A 429 -31.73 -13.95 30.16
N GLU A 430 -30.70 -13.25 30.63
CA GLU A 430 -29.31 -13.71 30.37
C GLU A 430 -28.78 -14.78 31.32
N ASN A 431 -29.34 -14.93 32.54
CA ASN A 431 -28.75 -15.82 33.55
C ASN A 431 -29.06 -17.33 33.41
N SER A 432 -29.93 -17.79 32.49
CA SER A 432 -30.32 -19.22 32.42
C SER A 432 -29.74 -20.01 31.23
N TYR A 433 -28.95 -19.38 30.36
CA TYR A 433 -28.58 -19.97 29.07
C TYR A 433 -27.39 -20.97 29.19
N TYR A 434 -26.36 -20.63 29.98
CA TYR A 434 -25.13 -21.44 30.16
C TYR A 434 -25.14 -22.34 31.40
N ASP A 435 -26.28 -22.56 32.01
CA ASP A 435 -26.35 -23.50 33.14
C ASP A 435 -26.08 -24.93 32.67
N ILE A 436 -25.23 -25.62 33.44
CA ILE A 436 -24.95 -27.04 33.26
C ILE A 436 -26.26 -27.80 33.46
N PRO A 437 -26.69 -28.65 32.52
CA PRO A 437 -27.91 -29.43 32.67
C PRO A 437 -27.90 -30.30 33.93
N ASN A 438 -29.03 -30.36 34.64
CA ASN A 438 -29.19 -31.25 35.80
C ASN A 438 -29.10 -32.75 35.44
N SER A 439 -29.31 -33.09 34.17
CA SER A 439 -29.20 -34.45 33.62
C SER A 439 -28.79 -34.40 32.15
N PHE A 440 -28.12 -35.44 31.66
CA PHE A 440 -27.70 -35.58 30.26
C PHE A 440 -28.50 -36.66 29.54
N THR A 441 -28.98 -36.35 28.33
CA THR A 441 -29.66 -37.29 27.42
C THR A 441 -28.75 -38.46 27.05
N LEU A 442 -27.45 -38.20 26.91
CA LEU A 442 -26.44 -39.22 26.61
C LEU A 442 -25.16 -38.97 27.40
N LYS A 443 -24.54 -40.04 27.90
CA LYS A 443 -23.22 -40.00 28.53
C LYS A 443 -22.26 -40.95 27.82
N ILE A 444 -21.11 -40.43 27.40
CA ILE A 444 -20.09 -41.14 26.63
C ILE A 444 -18.79 -41.13 27.44
N ASN A 445 -18.35 -42.31 27.87
CA ASN A 445 -17.20 -42.47 28.77
C ASN A 445 -16.41 -43.78 28.55
N THR A 446 -16.66 -44.45 27.43
CA THR A 446 -15.98 -45.70 27.03
C THR A 446 -14.92 -45.41 25.97
N ASN A 447 -13.78 -46.09 26.05
CA ASN A 447 -12.67 -45.84 25.14
C ASN A 447 -13.04 -46.04 23.65
N LYS A 448 -13.87 -47.06 23.35
CA LYS A 448 -14.31 -47.34 21.98
C LYS A 448 -15.12 -46.18 21.41
N GLU A 449 -16.13 -45.69 22.13
CA GLU A 449 -16.99 -44.60 21.66
C GLU A 449 -16.23 -43.27 21.58
N LEU A 450 -15.37 -42.98 22.56
CA LEU A 450 -14.53 -41.77 22.53
C LEU A 450 -13.59 -41.74 21.33
N LEU A 451 -12.99 -42.89 20.97
CA LEU A 451 -12.15 -43.02 19.78
C LEU A 451 -12.97 -42.92 18.47
N THR A 452 -14.20 -43.45 18.44
CA THR A 452 -15.08 -43.31 17.28
C THR A 452 -15.49 -41.85 17.08
N LEU A 453 -15.94 -41.17 18.13
CA LEU A 453 -16.26 -39.73 18.09
C LEU A 453 -15.08 -38.87 17.61
N SER A 454 -13.86 -39.25 18.00
CA SER A 454 -12.64 -38.54 17.65
C SER A 454 -12.21 -38.73 16.19
N ARG A 455 -12.65 -39.81 15.54
CA ARG A 455 -12.21 -40.20 14.18
C ARG A 455 -13.28 -40.10 13.11
N ASP A 456 -14.55 -40.09 13.49
CA ASP A 456 -15.69 -40.12 12.57
C ASP A 456 -16.64 -38.97 12.91
N ILE A 457 -16.50 -37.88 12.15
CA ILE A 457 -17.26 -36.65 12.37
C ILE A 457 -18.73 -36.80 12.00
N ASP A 458 -19.06 -37.60 10.98
CA ASP A 458 -20.43 -37.90 10.56
C ASP A 458 -21.16 -38.67 11.65
N TYR A 459 -20.47 -39.63 12.28
CA TYR A 459 -20.98 -40.34 13.44
C TYR A 459 -21.23 -39.40 14.63
N PHE A 460 -20.29 -38.50 14.93
CA PHE A 460 -20.47 -37.54 16.02
C PHE A 460 -21.63 -36.57 15.75
N ASN A 461 -21.72 -36.03 14.53
CA ASN A 461 -22.82 -35.18 14.08
C ASN A 461 -24.17 -35.87 14.25
N LYS A 462 -24.27 -37.15 13.89
CA LYS A 462 -25.49 -37.95 14.09
C LYS A 462 -25.82 -38.14 15.57
N ILE A 463 -24.84 -38.29 16.44
CA ILE A 463 -25.06 -38.32 17.89
C ILE A 463 -25.62 -36.98 18.37
N ILE A 464 -25.05 -35.87 17.95
CA ILE A 464 -25.48 -34.51 18.34
C ILE A 464 -26.91 -34.22 17.86
N GLU A 465 -27.26 -34.57 16.62
CA GLU A 465 -28.61 -34.35 16.08
C GLU A 465 -29.69 -35.04 16.92
N ASN A 466 -29.38 -36.23 17.44
CA ASN A 466 -30.32 -37.09 18.17
C ASN A 466 -30.39 -36.85 19.69
N ASN A 467 -29.52 -36.02 20.28
CA ASN A 467 -29.43 -35.86 21.74
C ASN A 467 -29.35 -34.39 22.16
N ASP A 468 -30.26 -33.94 23.02
CA ASP A 468 -30.34 -32.53 23.48
C ASP A 468 -29.17 -32.11 24.38
N THR A 469 -28.75 -33.02 25.26
CA THR A 469 -27.67 -32.78 26.23
C THR A 469 -26.73 -33.99 26.26
N ILE A 470 -25.43 -33.78 26.03
CA ILE A 470 -24.43 -34.86 25.96
C ILE A 470 -23.33 -34.61 26.99
N HIS A 471 -22.96 -35.65 27.75
CA HIS A 471 -21.79 -35.62 28.63
C HIS A 471 -20.67 -36.48 28.05
N ILE A 472 -19.55 -35.87 27.69
CA ILE A 472 -18.34 -36.55 27.26
C ILE A 472 -17.33 -36.52 28.42
N ALA A 473 -17.03 -37.70 28.96
CA ALA A 473 -16.15 -37.84 30.11
C ALA A 473 -14.89 -38.62 29.74
N THR A 474 -13.72 -37.99 29.87
CA THR A 474 -12.41 -38.63 29.63
C THR A 474 -11.73 -39.00 30.95
N ARG A 475 -11.08 -40.17 30.99
CA ARG A 475 -10.29 -40.66 32.14
C ARG A 475 -9.13 -41.53 31.65
N ASN A 476 -8.21 -41.88 32.55
CA ASN A 476 -7.15 -42.82 32.20
C ASN A 476 -7.73 -44.13 31.63
N ALA A 477 -7.17 -44.60 30.52
CA ALA A 477 -7.65 -45.72 29.68
C ALA A 477 -8.98 -45.53 28.93
N ASN A 478 -9.70 -44.41 29.09
CA ASN A 478 -10.87 -44.04 28.28
C ASN A 478 -10.73 -42.58 27.84
N TRP A 479 -9.98 -42.37 26.76
CA TRP A 479 -9.54 -41.04 26.36
C TRP A 479 -9.36 -40.94 24.85
N ALA A 480 -9.66 -39.77 24.30
CA ALA A 480 -9.32 -39.42 22.94
C ALA A 480 -8.77 -37.98 22.90
N ARG A 481 -7.83 -37.76 21.97
CA ARG A 481 -7.05 -36.51 21.93
C ARG A 481 -7.83 -35.33 21.36
N HIS A 482 -8.69 -35.59 20.37
CA HIS A 482 -9.28 -34.57 19.52
C HIS A 482 -10.78 -34.80 19.34
N PHE A 483 -11.59 -33.77 19.56
CA PHE A 483 -13.02 -33.76 19.29
C PHE A 483 -13.34 -32.54 18.44
N THR A 484 -14.17 -32.70 17.42
CA THR A 484 -14.57 -31.60 16.53
C THR A 484 -16.08 -31.38 16.64
N LEU A 485 -16.49 -30.16 16.94
CA LEU A 485 -17.88 -29.72 16.97
C LEU A 485 -18.17 -28.89 15.71
N GLU A 486 -18.91 -29.46 14.76
CA GLU A 486 -19.29 -28.75 13.55
C GLU A 486 -20.41 -27.74 13.80
N ASN A 487 -20.35 -26.61 13.07
CA ASN A 487 -21.41 -25.61 13.10
C ASN A 487 -22.55 -26.03 12.18
N ASN A 488 -23.67 -26.49 12.74
CA ASN A 488 -24.84 -26.92 11.99
C ASN A 488 -26.12 -26.40 12.63
N VAL A 489 -27.01 -25.79 11.83
CA VAL A 489 -28.30 -25.26 12.32
C VAL A 489 -29.19 -26.36 12.94
N LYS A 490 -28.99 -27.63 12.54
CA LYS A 490 -29.65 -28.78 13.15
C LYS A 490 -29.29 -28.99 14.62
N PHE A 491 -28.15 -28.45 15.05
CA PHE A 491 -27.68 -28.52 16.43
C PHE A 491 -28.20 -27.37 17.30
N LYS A 492 -29.12 -26.54 16.82
CA LYS A 492 -29.68 -25.42 17.59
C LYS A 492 -30.10 -25.85 19.00
N ASN A 493 -29.69 -25.08 20.00
CA ASN A 493 -29.98 -25.27 21.42
C ASN A 493 -29.46 -26.57 22.06
N LYS A 494 -28.64 -27.37 21.36
CA LYS A 494 -27.97 -28.55 21.93
C LYS A 494 -26.88 -28.14 22.93
N LYS A 495 -26.62 -28.97 23.94
CA LYS A 495 -25.56 -28.75 24.94
C LYS A 495 -24.62 -29.94 25.02
N ILE A 496 -23.32 -29.69 25.04
CA ILE A 496 -22.30 -30.73 25.25
C ILE A 496 -21.41 -30.31 26.41
N TYR A 497 -21.38 -31.13 27.45
CA TYR A 497 -20.54 -30.96 28.62
C TYR A 497 -19.36 -31.90 28.53
N PHE A 498 -18.15 -31.36 28.54
CA PHE A 498 -16.92 -32.13 28.63
C PHE A 498 -16.38 -32.07 30.06
N SER A 499 -15.88 -33.20 30.56
CA SER A 499 -15.14 -33.26 31.83
C SER A 499 -13.98 -34.23 31.72
N SER A 500 -12.81 -33.88 32.28
CA SER A 500 -11.63 -34.74 32.24
C SER A 500 -11.11 -35.09 33.62
N GLU A 501 -10.95 -36.39 33.87
CA GLU A 501 -10.15 -36.98 34.95
C GLU A 501 -8.87 -37.64 34.40
N ALA A 502 -8.56 -37.45 33.12
CA ALA A 502 -7.38 -38.04 32.47
C ALA A 502 -6.13 -37.20 32.74
N ASP A 503 -4.98 -37.86 32.83
CA ASP A 503 -3.67 -37.19 32.95
C ASP A 503 -3.23 -36.51 31.64
N TYR A 504 -3.89 -36.85 30.53
CA TYR A 504 -3.67 -36.29 29.20
C TYR A 504 -4.72 -35.25 28.85
N SER A 505 -4.30 -34.14 28.23
CA SER A 505 -5.22 -33.07 27.81
C SER A 505 -5.98 -33.45 26.54
N SER A 506 -7.29 -33.20 26.54
CA SER A 506 -8.15 -33.33 25.35
C SER A 506 -8.29 -31.97 24.66
N HIS A 507 -8.38 -31.96 23.33
CA HIS A 507 -8.58 -30.74 22.55
C HIS A 507 -9.94 -30.78 21.86
N VAL A 508 -10.77 -29.78 22.12
CA VAL A 508 -12.06 -29.59 21.45
C VAL A 508 -11.90 -28.46 20.44
N PHE A 509 -12.12 -28.78 19.17
CA PHE A 509 -12.15 -27.83 18.06
C PHE A 509 -13.61 -27.45 17.78
N TYR A 510 -13.92 -26.16 17.75
CA TYR A 510 -15.27 -25.65 17.50
C TYR A 510 -15.16 -24.29 16.83
N GLY A 511 -15.84 -24.11 15.70
CA GLY A 511 -15.60 -22.95 14.83
C GLY A 511 -14.12 -22.84 14.44
N ASP A 512 -13.51 -21.67 14.68
CA ASP A 512 -12.08 -21.40 14.50
C ASP A 512 -11.25 -21.53 15.79
N LYS A 513 -11.87 -21.99 16.88
CA LYS A 513 -11.27 -22.05 18.22
C LYS A 513 -10.82 -23.46 18.59
N LYS A 514 -9.76 -23.52 19.40
CA LYS A 514 -9.31 -24.72 20.09
C LYS A 514 -9.36 -24.48 21.59
N LEU A 515 -10.15 -25.27 22.31
CA LEU A 515 -10.15 -25.29 23.77
C LEU A 515 -9.47 -26.56 24.26
N THR A 516 -8.55 -26.41 25.21
CA THR A 516 -7.84 -27.54 25.83
C THR A 516 -8.46 -27.81 27.18
N ILE A 517 -8.89 -29.05 27.40
CA ILE A 517 -9.48 -29.51 28.66
C ILE A 517 -8.43 -30.36 29.37
N LYS A 518 -7.91 -29.83 30.48
CA LYS A 518 -6.88 -30.48 31.31
C LYS A 518 -7.51 -31.34 32.41
N THR A 519 -6.67 -32.03 33.17
CA THR A 519 -7.09 -32.83 34.32
C THR A 519 -7.88 -31.98 35.32
N ASN A 520 -9.02 -32.51 35.77
CA ASN A 520 -9.98 -31.87 36.67
C ASN A 520 -10.65 -30.60 36.11
N GLU A 521 -10.54 -30.33 34.81
CA GLU A 521 -11.29 -29.26 34.15
C GLU A 521 -12.58 -29.78 33.52
N ASN A 522 -13.53 -28.87 33.35
CA ASN A 522 -14.77 -29.11 32.64
C ASN A 522 -15.15 -27.89 31.79
N GLN A 523 -15.95 -28.13 30.76
CA GLN A 523 -16.44 -27.08 29.89
C GLN A 523 -17.79 -27.44 29.30
N LEU A 524 -18.75 -26.52 29.44
CA LEU A 524 -20.04 -26.59 28.73
C LEU A 524 -19.93 -25.84 27.40
N PHE A 525 -20.36 -26.51 26.33
CA PHE A 525 -20.61 -25.95 25.01
C PHE A 525 -22.11 -25.91 24.77
N VAL A 526 -22.63 -24.77 24.34
CA VAL A 526 -24.03 -24.55 24.00
C VAL A 526 -24.08 -24.15 22.54
N CYS A 527 -25.01 -24.72 21.77
CA CYS A 527 -25.21 -24.36 20.38
C CYS A 527 -26.31 -23.30 20.26
N ASP A 528 -26.00 -22.17 19.61
CA ASP A 528 -26.97 -21.08 19.40
C ASP A 528 -28.05 -21.41 18.36
N GLU A 529 -29.03 -20.52 18.20
CA GLU A 529 -30.12 -20.70 17.24
C GLU A 529 -29.65 -20.78 15.77
N ASN A 530 -28.44 -20.32 15.48
CA ASN A 530 -27.82 -20.35 14.16
C ASN A 530 -26.86 -21.54 13.97
N GLY A 531 -26.74 -22.41 14.97
CA GLY A 531 -25.93 -23.62 14.91
C GLY A 531 -24.46 -23.45 15.29
N PHE A 532 -24.09 -22.39 16.01
CA PHE A 532 -22.70 -22.19 16.46
C PHE A 532 -22.49 -22.62 17.90
N TRP A 533 -21.39 -23.33 18.14
CA TRP A 533 -20.96 -23.72 19.48
C TRP A 533 -20.27 -22.58 20.22
N ARG A 534 -20.61 -22.40 21.49
CA ARG A 534 -20.08 -21.37 22.38
C ARG A 534 -20.01 -21.82 23.83
N THR A 535 -19.14 -21.19 24.57
CA THR A 535 -18.98 -21.32 26.01
C THR A 535 -19.40 -20.01 26.70
N SER A 536 -19.60 -20.02 28.02
CA SER A 536 -19.88 -18.79 28.78
C SER A 536 -18.77 -17.74 28.68
N LYS A 537 -17.56 -18.14 28.28
CA LYS A 537 -16.42 -17.23 28.06
C LYS A 537 -16.47 -16.55 26.68
N ASP A 538 -17.36 -16.99 25.79
CA ASP A 538 -17.51 -16.44 24.44
C ASP A 538 -18.53 -15.29 24.35
N GLU A 539 -19.25 -14.96 25.44
CA GLU A 539 -20.07 -13.76 25.58
C GLU A 539 -19.45 -12.86 26.67
N PRO A 540 -19.05 -11.59 26.40
CA PRO A 540 -19.62 -10.63 25.44
C PRO A 540 -18.60 -10.09 24.41
N LEU A 541 -18.78 -10.44 23.14
CA LEU A 541 -17.96 -10.03 21.98
C LEU A 541 -17.76 -8.50 21.84
N ILE A 542 -18.64 -7.69 22.42
CA ILE A 542 -18.57 -6.23 22.27
C ILE A 542 -17.48 -5.65 23.16
N ASN A 543 -17.37 -6.07 24.43
CA ASN A 543 -16.45 -5.44 25.39
C ASN A 543 -14.96 -5.66 25.07
N GLU A 544 -14.62 -6.72 24.35
CA GLU A 544 -13.25 -6.98 23.87
C GLU A 544 -12.92 -6.21 22.57
N LEU A 545 -13.93 -5.84 21.77
CA LEU A 545 -13.78 -5.13 20.48
C LEU A 545 -13.90 -3.60 20.59
N THR A 546 -14.00 -3.07 21.82
CA THR A 546 -14.45 -1.69 22.06
C THR A 546 -13.39 -0.60 22.09
N GLU A 547 -12.10 -0.92 22.24
CA GLU A 547 -11.09 0.15 22.22
C GLU A 547 -10.78 0.59 20.79
N GLU A 548 -10.95 1.88 20.55
CA GLU A 548 -10.65 2.54 19.28
C GLU A 548 -9.64 3.64 19.51
N ILE A 549 -8.54 3.58 18.75
CA ILE A 549 -7.58 4.66 18.70
C ILE A 549 -7.89 5.48 17.43
N LYS A 550 -8.13 6.77 17.60
CA LYS A 550 -8.29 7.75 16.51
C LYS A 550 -7.06 8.65 16.47
N TYR A 551 -6.77 9.22 15.30
CA TYR A 551 -5.62 10.11 15.16
C TYR A 551 -5.78 11.39 16.00
N ILE A 552 -6.88 12.12 15.83
CA ILE A 552 -7.08 13.43 16.49
C ILE A 552 -8.56 13.66 16.82
N GLU A 553 -8.82 14.36 17.91
CA GLU A 553 -10.16 14.80 18.30
C GLU A 553 -10.58 16.05 17.50
N ASN A 554 -11.87 16.14 17.16
CA ASN A 554 -12.45 17.27 16.40
C ASN A 554 -11.76 17.55 15.05
N GLY A 555 -11.15 16.54 14.42
CA GLY A 555 -10.48 16.67 13.12
C GLY A 555 -11.45 16.53 11.96
N TRP A 556 -11.84 17.63 11.33
CA TRP A 556 -12.60 17.66 10.08
C TRP A 556 -11.67 17.35 8.91
N SER A 557 -12.10 16.59 7.91
CA SER A 557 -11.16 16.16 6.87
C SER A 557 -11.72 16.05 5.47
N ILE A 558 -10.85 16.19 4.47
CA ILE A 558 -11.17 15.89 3.08
C ILE A 558 -9.92 15.47 2.32
N SER A 559 -10.06 14.56 1.36
CA SER A 559 -8.97 14.25 0.43
C SER A 559 -9.06 15.15 -0.80
N LEU A 560 -8.06 16.01 -0.99
CA LEU A 560 -7.95 16.84 -2.19
C LEU A 560 -7.41 16.02 -3.37
N PRO A 561 -8.03 16.15 -4.56
CA PRO A 561 -7.50 15.60 -5.79
C PRO A 561 -6.05 16.02 -6.06
N LYS A 562 -5.27 15.10 -6.61
CA LYS A 562 -3.82 15.26 -6.79
C LYS A 562 -3.44 16.51 -7.61
N HIS A 563 -4.12 16.79 -8.72
CA HIS A 563 -3.81 17.89 -9.64
C HIS A 563 -3.95 19.30 -9.04
N ILE A 564 -4.59 19.42 -7.87
CA ILE A 564 -4.74 20.68 -7.13
C ILE A 564 -3.46 21.02 -6.37
N ILE A 565 -2.68 20.01 -5.95
CA ILE A 565 -1.51 20.21 -5.10
C ILE A 565 -0.33 20.66 -5.96
N LYS A 566 -0.03 21.96 -5.90
CA LYS A 566 1.04 22.63 -6.66
C LYS A 566 1.76 23.64 -5.77
N PRO A 567 3.00 24.03 -6.11
CA PRO A 567 3.63 25.20 -5.48
C PRO A 567 2.74 26.44 -5.55
N GLY A 568 2.69 27.20 -4.45
CA GLY A 568 1.91 28.44 -4.35
C GLY A 568 0.42 28.29 -3.99
N ILE A 569 -0.05 27.08 -3.65
CA ILE A 569 -1.45 26.89 -3.21
C ILE A 569 -1.72 27.56 -1.85
N GLU A 570 -2.98 27.95 -1.66
CA GLU A 570 -3.51 28.43 -0.39
C GLU A 570 -4.83 27.75 -0.04
N LEU A 571 -5.10 27.60 1.25
CA LEU A 571 -6.34 27.04 1.76
C LEU A 571 -7.16 28.11 2.49
N GLU A 572 -8.46 28.13 2.26
CA GLU A 572 -9.41 28.95 3.00
C GLU A 572 -10.50 28.04 3.59
N PHE A 573 -10.72 28.18 4.89
CA PHE A 573 -11.76 27.48 5.64
C PHE A 573 -12.85 28.49 6.01
N ASN A 574 -14.10 28.17 5.66
CA ASN A 574 -15.26 28.99 5.94
C ASN A 574 -16.26 28.23 6.81
N TYR A 575 -16.68 28.86 7.91
CA TYR A 575 -17.71 28.34 8.79
C TYR A 575 -18.60 29.49 9.28
N LYS A 576 -19.88 29.45 8.91
CA LYS A 576 -20.84 30.55 9.16
C LYS A 576 -20.27 31.88 8.63
N ASN A 577 -20.02 32.85 9.50
CA ASN A 577 -19.45 34.15 9.14
C ASN A 577 -17.95 34.25 9.45
N GLN A 578 -17.32 33.16 9.91
CA GLN A 578 -15.90 33.11 10.23
C GLN A 578 -15.10 32.56 9.04
N LYS A 579 -13.90 33.10 8.86
CA LYS A 579 -12.96 32.71 7.80
C LYS A 579 -11.57 32.49 8.41
N GLY A 580 -10.89 31.44 7.95
CA GLY A 580 -9.51 31.12 8.31
C GLY A 580 -8.70 30.78 7.07
N THR A 581 -7.59 31.46 6.82
CA THR A 581 -6.72 31.23 5.66
C THR A 581 -5.38 30.67 6.06
N LEU A 582 -4.86 29.73 5.28
CA LEU A 582 -3.52 29.19 5.39
C LEU A 582 -2.77 29.43 4.07
N SER A 583 -1.73 30.24 4.16
CA SER A 583 -0.83 30.61 3.06
C SER A 583 0.55 29.94 3.25
N ASP A 584 1.47 30.19 2.33
CA ASP A 584 2.87 29.74 2.41
C ASP A 584 3.06 28.21 2.56
N ILE A 585 2.16 27.45 1.92
CA ILE A 585 2.20 25.99 1.95
C ILE A 585 3.40 25.51 1.14
N LYS A 586 4.36 24.87 1.82
CA LYS A 586 5.56 24.30 1.17
C LYS A 586 5.19 23.06 0.35
N VAL A 587 5.30 23.18 -0.97
CA VAL A 587 5.16 22.08 -1.93
C VAL A 587 6.47 21.93 -2.70
N GLY A 588 6.98 20.72 -2.72
CA GLY A 588 8.30 20.33 -3.24
C GLY A 588 8.32 19.96 -4.72
N ALA A 589 9.28 19.11 -5.09
CA ALA A 589 9.49 18.69 -6.47
C ALA A 589 8.52 17.60 -6.95
N ALA A 590 8.21 17.60 -8.26
CA ALA A 590 7.54 16.49 -8.93
C ALA A 590 8.53 15.33 -9.17
N SER A 591 8.95 14.70 -8.07
CA SER A 591 10.01 13.69 -8.02
C SER A 591 9.58 12.30 -8.50
N GLU A 592 10.55 11.53 -8.98
CA GLU A 592 10.33 10.19 -9.52
C GLU A 592 11.25 9.16 -8.89
N LEU A 593 10.75 7.94 -8.70
CA LEU A 593 11.54 6.75 -8.42
C LEU A 593 11.36 5.73 -9.56
N LEU A 594 12.46 5.36 -10.23
CA LEU A 594 12.48 4.29 -11.24
C LEU A 594 13.09 3.01 -10.64
N LEU A 595 12.31 1.94 -10.55
CA LEU A 595 12.75 0.65 -10.04
C LEU A 595 12.83 -0.35 -11.20
N HIS A 596 13.99 -0.95 -11.42
CA HIS A 596 14.12 -2.12 -12.29
C HIS A 596 14.10 -3.39 -11.44
N THR A 597 13.42 -4.44 -11.87
CA THR A 597 13.39 -5.72 -11.15
C THR A 597 13.89 -6.85 -12.04
N ILE A 598 14.87 -7.62 -11.57
CA ILE A 598 15.41 -8.78 -12.29
C ILE A 598 15.70 -9.96 -11.34
N ASP A 599 15.43 -11.19 -11.80
CA ASP A 599 15.78 -12.41 -11.07
C ASP A 599 16.92 -13.15 -11.79
N ILE A 600 18.01 -13.38 -11.07
CA ILE A 600 19.31 -13.77 -11.61
C ILE A 600 19.72 -15.14 -11.06
N GLY A 601 19.92 -16.11 -11.96
CA GLY A 601 20.52 -17.41 -11.66
C GLY A 601 21.94 -17.51 -12.19
N MET A 602 22.93 -17.66 -11.32
CA MET A 602 24.36 -17.74 -11.68
C MET A 602 24.88 -19.17 -11.52
N LEU A 603 25.14 -19.86 -12.62
CA LEU A 603 25.49 -21.30 -12.65
C LEU A 603 24.37 -22.20 -12.05
N THR A 604 23.16 -21.67 -12.01
CA THR A 604 21.93 -22.31 -11.54
C THR A 604 20.73 -21.58 -12.12
N PRO A 605 19.57 -22.22 -12.34
CA PRO A 605 18.35 -21.51 -12.69
C PRO A 605 18.05 -20.40 -11.66
N ASN A 606 17.37 -19.33 -12.07
CA ASN A 606 16.90 -18.26 -11.18
C ASN A 606 15.81 -18.77 -10.21
N LYS A 607 15.43 -17.97 -9.20
CA LYS A 607 14.55 -18.43 -8.09
C LYS A 607 13.06 -18.53 -8.50
N ASN A 608 12.64 -17.74 -9.48
CA ASN A 608 11.24 -17.50 -9.89
C ASN A 608 10.32 -17.08 -8.72
N GLN A 609 10.85 -16.30 -7.77
CA GLN A 609 10.12 -15.88 -6.56
C GLN A 609 10.36 -14.39 -6.24
N PHE A 610 10.14 -13.51 -7.22
CA PHE A 610 10.25 -12.06 -7.03
C PHE A 610 8.86 -11.42 -6.95
N ALA A 611 8.21 -11.51 -5.77
CA ALA A 611 6.83 -11.08 -5.60
C ALA A 611 6.59 -9.60 -5.95
N PHE A 612 7.53 -8.70 -5.59
CA PHE A 612 7.40 -7.28 -5.91
C PHE A 612 7.37 -7.00 -7.42
N GLN A 613 8.04 -7.80 -8.23
CA GLN A 613 8.02 -7.65 -9.69
C GLN A 613 6.63 -7.96 -10.27
N THR A 614 5.92 -8.93 -9.71
CA THR A 614 4.68 -9.48 -10.31
C THR A 614 3.40 -9.06 -9.59
N ASP A 615 3.48 -8.49 -8.38
CA ASP A 615 2.31 -8.06 -7.59
C ASP A 615 2.19 -6.51 -7.56
N PRO A 616 1.30 -5.92 -8.37
CA PRO A 616 0.99 -4.49 -8.35
C PRO A 616 0.59 -3.95 -6.98
N GLU A 617 -0.01 -4.75 -6.11
CA GLU A 617 -0.45 -4.29 -4.79
C GLU A 617 0.75 -4.05 -3.87
N LEU A 618 1.81 -4.87 -3.95
CA LEU A 618 3.05 -4.63 -3.23
C LEU A 618 3.72 -3.33 -3.70
N GLN A 619 3.73 -3.06 -5.01
CA GLN A 619 4.27 -1.83 -5.56
C GLN A 619 3.48 -0.61 -5.08
N ARG A 620 2.15 -0.67 -5.11
CA ARG A 620 1.26 0.38 -4.60
C ARG A 620 1.49 0.64 -3.10
N GLN A 621 1.60 -0.43 -2.30
CA GLN A 621 1.85 -0.32 -0.85
C GLN A 621 3.18 0.39 -0.55
N TYR A 622 4.23 0.10 -1.30
CA TYR A 622 5.51 0.79 -1.14
C TYR A 622 5.43 2.27 -1.55
N TYR A 623 4.72 2.60 -2.64
CA TYR A 623 4.47 3.99 -3.05
C TYR A 623 3.79 4.82 -1.95
N GLN A 624 2.92 4.20 -1.12
CA GLN A 624 2.32 4.88 0.03
C GLN A 624 3.32 5.20 1.15
N GLN A 625 4.51 4.57 1.20
CA GLN A 625 5.50 4.78 2.28
C GLN A 625 6.52 5.89 1.98
N ILE A 626 6.72 6.25 0.71
CA ILE A 626 7.76 7.20 0.29
C ILE A 626 7.17 8.49 -0.29
N PRO A 627 7.81 9.66 -0.10
CA PRO A 627 7.34 10.96 -0.59
C PRO A 627 7.78 11.24 -2.05
N VAL A 628 7.24 10.49 -3.01
CA VAL A 628 7.46 10.72 -4.45
C VAL A 628 6.18 11.08 -5.20
N ASN A 629 6.32 11.83 -6.30
CA ASN A 629 5.19 12.11 -7.19
C ASN A 629 4.81 10.86 -7.98
N ARG A 630 5.83 10.17 -8.50
CA ARG A 630 5.68 9.01 -9.38
C ARG A 630 6.66 7.90 -9.00
N MET A 631 6.20 6.65 -9.08
CA MET A 631 7.05 5.47 -9.00
C MET A 631 6.79 4.56 -10.20
N ILE A 632 7.84 4.25 -10.95
CA ILE A 632 7.80 3.37 -12.13
C ILE A 632 8.51 2.07 -11.77
N VAL A 633 7.87 0.93 -12.02
CA VAL A 633 8.46 -0.40 -11.82
C VAL A 633 8.58 -1.10 -13.18
N SER A 634 9.82 -1.27 -13.65
CA SER A 634 10.17 -1.96 -14.89
C SER A 634 10.53 -3.42 -14.59
N SER A 635 9.80 -4.34 -15.23
CA SER A 635 10.11 -5.77 -15.18
C SER A 635 11.19 -6.13 -16.19
N TYR A 636 12.25 -6.80 -15.75
CA TYR A 636 13.16 -7.53 -16.63
C TYR A 636 12.84 -9.02 -16.62
N ALA A 637 13.02 -9.68 -17.76
CA ALA A 637 12.92 -11.13 -17.87
C ALA A 637 13.96 -11.80 -16.96
N PRO A 638 13.60 -12.90 -16.26
CA PRO A 638 14.58 -13.63 -15.48
C PRO A 638 15.71 -14.18 -16.34
N VAL A 639 16.93 -14.19 -15.80
CA VAL A 639 18.12 -14.62 -16.54
C VAL A 639 18.79 -15.82 -15.87
N TYR A 640 19.07 -16.85 -16.67
CA TYR A 640 19.89 -17.99 -16.25
C TYR A 640 21.25 -17.95 -16.97
N LEU A 641 22.28 -17.57 -16.22
CA LEU A 641 23.67 -17.57 -16.65
C LEU A 641 24.27 -18.97 -16.44
N LYS A 642 24.31 -19.76 -17.52
CA LYS A 642 24.88 -21.12 -17.52
C LYS A 642 26.41 -21.12 -17.41
N GLU A 643 27.03 -20.04 -17.84
CA GLU A 643 28.47 -19.81 -17.79
C GLU A 643 28.72 -18.38 -17.29
N ILE A 644 29.84 -18.18 -16.62
CA ILE A 644 30.29 -16.89 -16.10
C ILE A 644 31.72 -16.65 -16.57
N VAL A 645 31.96 -15.47 -17.13
CA VAL A 645 33.29 -14.96 -17.47
C VAL A 645 33.56 -13.74 -16.62
N PHE A 646 34.53 -13.85 -15.72
CA PHE A 646 34.96 -12.74 -14.91
C PHE A 646 35.87 -11.79 -15.68
N PRO A 647 35.99 -10.53 -15.24
CA PRO A 647 36.83 -9.52 -15.88
C PRO A 647 38.31 -9.87 -15.97
N ASN A 648 38.82 -10.71 -15.07
CA ASN A 648 40.19 -11.23 -15.09
C ASN A 648 40.38 -12.38 -16.09
N GLY A 649 39.35 -12.72 -16.88
CA GLY A 649 39.35 -13.83 -17.84
C GLY A 649 39.01 -15.20 -17.24
N GLN A 650 38.76 -15.31 -15.94
CA GLN A 650 38.35 -16.58 -15.33
C GLN A 650 36.98 -17.03 -15.86
N TYR A 651 36.89 -18.29 -16.27
CA TYR A 651 35.72 -18.88 -16.91
C TYR A 651 35.13 -20.00 -16.02
N LEU A 652 33.83 -19.94 -15.73
CA LEU A 652 33.12 -20.86 -14.85
C LEU A 652 31.87 -21.43 -15.52
N ILE A 653 31.60 -22.73 -15.33
CA ILE A 653 30.41 -23.44 -15.86
C ILE A 653 29.64 -24.27 -14.82
N GLU A 654 30.26 -24.57 -13.67
CA GLU A 654 29.62 -25.41 -12.63
C GLU A 654 29.40 -24.66 -11.32
N ARG A 655 30.46 -24.06 -10.76
CA ARG A 655 30.42 -23.29 -9.52
C ARG A 655 31.59 -22.31 -9.44
N SER A 656 31.43 -21.28 -8.61
CA SER A 656 32.55 -20.43 -8.17
C SER A 656 33.48 -21.18 -7.21
N THR A 657 34.76 -20.81 -7.22
CA THR A 657 35.78 -21.24 -6.25
C THR A 657 35.70 -20.50 -4.92
N ASP A 658 34.98 -19.38 -4.88
CA ASP A 658 34.73 -18.57 -3.69
C ASP A 658 33.59 -19.14 -2.82
N GLU A 659 33.46 -18.64 -1.59
CA GLU A 659 32.33 -18.92 -0.70
C GLU A 659 31.22 -17.88 -0.87
N GLY A 660 30.01 -18.36 -1.16
CA GLY A 660 28.84 -17.49 -1.27
C GLY A 660 28.11 -17.34 0.06
N GLY A 661 27.24 -16.34 0.15
CA GLY A 661 26.27 -16.17 1.24
C GLY A 661 25.36 -14.97 0.98
N GLY A 662 24.60 -14.55 1.99
CA GLY A 662 23.72 -13.38 1.89
C GLY A 662 24.42 -12.13 1.37
N HIS A 663 25.55 -11.79 1.99
CA HIS A 663 26.37 -10.62 1.67
C HIS A 663 27.75 -10.97 1.08
N LYS A 664 27.95 -12.21 0.61
CA LYS A 664 29.28 -12.70 0.18
C LYS A 664 29.21 -13.44 -1.16
N GLY A 665 30.33 -13.47 -1.86
CA GLY A 665 30.54 -14.22 -3.09
C GLY A 665 30.93 -13.34 -4.28
N ASP A 666 31.97 -13.75 -4.99
CA ASP A 666 32.46 -13.11 -6.22
C ASP A 666 31.37 -12.84 -7.28
N MET A 667 30.53 -13.84 -7.62
CA MET A 667 29.47 -13.65 -8.63
C MET A 667 28.40 -12.66 -8.15
N ARG A 668 28.13 -12.56 -6.84
CA ARG A 668 27.18 -11.59 -6.28
C ARG A 668 27.66 -10.17 -6.55
N GLU A 669 28.92 -9.90 -6.24
CA GLU A 669 29.51 -8.57 -6.41
C GLU A 669 29.77 -8.23 -7.88
N ILE A 670 30.43 -9.11 -8.63
CA ILE A 670 30.90 -8.79 -9.98
C ILE A 670 29.78 -8.92 -11.01
N ILE A 671 28.93 -9.95 -10.91
CA ILE A 671 27.91 -10.25 -11.93
C ILE A 671 26.56 -9.65 -11.55
N GLY A 672 26.02 -9.98 -10.36
CA GLY A 672 24.71 -9.50 -9.93
C GLY A 672 24.67 -7.98 -9.79
N LYS A 673 25.62 -7.43 -9.03
CA LYS A 673 25.73 -5.97 -8.79
C LYS A 673 26.46 -5.27 -9.95
N GLY A 674 27.74 -5.57 -10.17
CA GLY A 674 28.62 -4.77 -11.02
C GLY A 674 28.37 -4.86 -12.53
N LEU A 675 27.89 -6.00 -13.04
CA LEU A 675 27.59 -6.20 -14.47
C LEU A 675 26.12 -5.95 -14.78
N ILE A 676 25.21 -6.62 -14.07
CA ILE A 676 23.78 -6.58 -14.38
C ILE A 676 23.12 -5.31 -13.83
N SER A 677 23.22 -5.05 -12.52
CA SER A 677 22.50 -3.93 -11.90
C SER A 677 23.04 -2.58 -12.35
N ASP A 678 24.36 -2.40 -12.27
CA ASP A 678 25.00 -1.20 -12.80
C ASP A 678 24.80 -1.11 -14.32
N GLY A 679 24.87 -2.22 -15.06
CA GLY A 679 24.69 -2.24 -16.51
C GLY A 679 23.29 -1.78 -16.95
N ILE A 680 22.23 -2.22 -16.27
CA ILE A 680 20.86 -1.74 -16.52
C ILE A 680 20.77 -0.22 -16.27
N ASN A 681 21.29 0.22 -15.12
CA ASN A 681 21.29 1.64 -14.75
C ASN A 681 22.05 2.51 -15.77
N LEU A 682 23.26 2.10 -16.15
CA LEU A 682 24.14 2.86 -17.03
C LEU A 682 23.66 2.87 -18.49
N ALA A 683 23.09 1.75 -18.95
CA ALA A 683 22.43 1.70 -20.25
C ALA A 683 21.26 2.70 -20.33
N ASN A 684 20.53 2.93 -19.23
CA ASN A 684 19.49 3.97 -19.13
C ASN A 684 20.02 5.41 -19.10
N TYR A 685 21.34 5.61 -18.98
CA TYR A 685 21.98 6.91 -19.13
C TYR A 685 22.72 7.07 -20.47
N GLY A 686 22.71 6.03 -21.31
CA GLY A 686 23.37 6.05 -22.62
C GLY A 686 24.89 5.95 -22.54
N VAL A 687 25.38 5.50 -21.39
CA VAL A 687 26.77 5.11 -21.19
C VAL A 687 26.94 3.76 -21.85
N ASN A 688 27.90 3.64 -22.77
CA ASN A 688 28.09 2.39 -23.52
C ASN A 688 29.11 1.45 -22.85
N SER A 689 30.06 1.99 -22.10
CA SER A 689 31.14 1.26 -21.42
C SER A 689 31.60 1.97 -20.15
N SER A 690 32.22 1.23 -19.24
CA SER A 690 32.82 1.77 -18.02
C SER A 690 33.85 0.79 -17.45
N SER A 691 34.55 1.17 -16.37
CA SER A 691 35.42 0.25 -15.63
C SER A 691 34.63 -0.71 -14.73
N LEU A 692 35.35 -1.55 -13.96
CA LEU A 692 34.77 -2.43 -12.94
C LEU A 692 34.58 -1.76 -11.59
N GLU A 693 35.15 -0.58 -11.38
CA GLU A 693 34.96 0.14 -10.12
C GLU A 693 33.48 0.46 -9.91
N GLU A 694 33.12 0.67 -8.65
CA GLU A 694 31.75 0.97 -8.30
C GLU A 694 31.32 2.29 -8.96
N ASN A 695 30.34 2.22 -9.85
CA ASN A 695 29.86 3.40 -10.54
C ASN A 695 28.92 4.19 -9.61
N ARG A 696 29.29 5.44 -9.33
CA ARG A 696 28.48 6.38 -8.53
C ARG A 696 27.67 7.36 -9.37
N PHE A 697 27.77 7.27 -10.71
CA PHE A 697 27.01 8.10 -11.64
C PHE A 697 25.53 7.70 -11.65
N LEU A 698 24.76 8.36 -10.78
CA LEU A 698 23.33 8.15 -10.61
C LEU A 698 22.62 9.52 -10.52
N PRO A 699 22.58 10.29 -11.62
CA PRO A 699 21.95 11.62 -11.62
C PRO A 699 20.42 11.57 -11.44
N THR A 700 19.80 10.41 -11.61
CA THR A 700 18.37 10.19 -11.37
C THR A 700 18.17 9.16 -10.28
N SER A 701 17.01 9.21 -9.60
CA SER A 701 16.63 8.23 -8.59
C SER A 701 16.16 6.92 -9.26
N GLN A 702 17.09 6.19 -9.84
CA GLN A 702 16.87 4.83 -10.35
C GLN A 702 17.56 3.78 -9.49
N ILE A 703 16.90 2.65 -9.27
CA ILE A 703 17.42 1.53 -8.50
C ILE A 703 17.13 0.21 -9.23
N THR A 704 18.15 -0.59 -9.47
CA THR A 704 17.97 -1.97 -9.92
C THR A 704 17.89 -2.92 -8.73
N LEU A 705 16.67 -3.40 -8.48
CA LEU A 705 16.35 -4.43 -7.51
C LEU A 705 16.59 -5.80 -8.14
N HIS A 706 17.36 -6.65 -7.47
CA HIS A 706 17.56 -8.01 -7.95
C HIS A 706 17.43 -9.07 -6.86
N HIS A 707 16.76 -10.16 -7.21
CA HIS A 707 16.94 -11.44 -6.55
C HIS A 707 18.09 -12.16 -7.26
N SER A 708 19.05 -12.67 -6.50
CA SER A 708 20.15 -13.43 -7.10
C SER A 708 20.52 -14.65 -6.26
N ARG A 709 20.91 -15.72 -6.96
CA ARG A 709 21.49 -16.92 -6.35
C ARG A 709 22.56 -17.53 -7.24
N GLY A 710 23.54 -18.18 -6.62
CA GLY A 710 24.65 -18.79 -7.35
C GLY A 710 25.12 -20.12 -6.75
N ARG A 711 25.80 -20.94 -7.57
CA ARG A 711 26.55 -22.10 -7.06
C ARG A 711 27.98 -21.70 -6.71
N TYR A 712 28.35 -21.93 -5.47
CA TYR A 712 29.65 -21.61 -4.90
C TYR A 712 30.33 -22.87 -4.37
N LYS A 713 31.55 -22.72 -3.86
CA LYS A 713 32.29 -23.78 -3.17
C LYS A 713 31.48 -24.40 -2.04
N ASN A 714 30.73 -23.57 -1.30
CA ASN A 714 29.86 -23.95 -0.19
C ASN A 714 28.40 -24.22 -0.61
N GLY A 715 28.14 -24.56 -1.88
CA GLY A 715 26.83 -24.98 -2.37
C GLY A 715 26.00 -23.85 -3.00
N LEU A 716 24.69 -24.07 -3.12
CA LEU A 716 23.75 -23.08 -3.65
C LEU A 716 23.50 -22.00 -2.59
N GLN A 717 23.77 -20.75 -2.93
CA GLN A 717 23.65 -19.61 -2.04
C GLN A 717 22.66 -18.60 -2.60
N VAL A 718 21.79 -18.07 -1.74
CA VAL A 718 20.88 -16.96 -2.04
C VAL A 718 21.48 -15.68 -1.46
N HIS A 719 21.46 -14.60 -2.22
CA HIS A 719 22.01 -13.31 -1.83
C HIS A 719 20.88 -12.38 -1.34
N GLY A 720 21.22 -11.40 -0.50
CA GLY A 720 20.26 -10.44 0.04
C GLY A 720 20.88 -9.36 0.92
N TRP A 721 20.03 -8.63 1.63
CA TRP A 721 20.38 -7.70 2.70
C TRP A 721 21.42 -6.64 2.31
N SER A 722 21.37 -6.13 1.07
CA SER A 722 22.33 -5.09 0.66
C SER A 722 21.72 -4.14 -0.35
N GLY A 723 21.82 -2.85 -0.08
CA GLY A 723 21.43 -1.77 -0.98
C GLY A 723 22.38 -0.58 -0.92
N GLY A 724 22.22 0.33 -1.88
CA GLY A 724 23.04 1.52 -2.05
C GLY A 724 23.55 1.65 -3.49
N ALA A 725 23.93 2.86 -3.89
CA ALA A 725 24.49 3.16 -5.22
C ALA A 725 23.65 2.57 -6.37
N GLY A 726 22.33 2.81 -6.34
CA GLY A 726 21.40 2.48 -7.43
C GLY A 726 21.06 1.00 -7.55
N LYS A 727 21.30 0.20 -6.52
CA LYS A 727 21.07 -1.26 -6.54
C LYS A 727 20.58 -1.77 -5.20
N ALA A 728 19.80 -2.83 -5.23
CA ALA A 728 19.40 -3.58 -4.04
C ALA A 728 19.40 -5.08 -4.32
N THR A 729 20.28 -5.80 -3.62
CA THR A 729 20.33 -7.26 -3.56
C THR A 729 19.38 -7.72 -2.46
N LEU A 730 18.30 -8.37 -2.86
CA LEU A 730 17.21 -8.75 -1.97
C LEU A 730 17.10 -10.27 -1.86
N SER A 731 16.92 -10.78 -0.64
CA SER A 731 16.50 -12.16 -0.36
C SER A 731 14.96 -12.25 -0.35
N LYS A 732 14.32 -11.24 0.25
CA LYS A 732 12.89 -10.97 0.20
C LYS A 732 12.62 -9.61 -0.44
N SER A 733 11.52 -9.53 -1.20
CA SER A 733 11.06 -8.30 -1.84
C SER A 733 9.94 -7.58 -1.06
N VAL A 734 9.83 -7.86 0.24
CA VAL A 734 8.84 -7.34 1.19
C VAL A 734 9.52 -7.23 2.57
N ASP A 735 8.78 -6.83 3.60
CA ASP A 735 9.26 -6.65 4.97
C ASP A 735 10.26 -5.50 5.10
N ASN A 736 10.93 -5.45 6.25
CA ASN A 736 11.90 -4.42 6.55
C ASN A 736 13.14 -4.49 5.65
N GLU A 737 13.54 -5.68 5.15
CA GLU A 737 14.69 -5.80 4.23
C GLU A 737 14.51 -4.86 3.02
N PHE A 738 13.35 -4.91 2.37
CA PHE A 738 13.09 -4.04 1.22
C PHE A 738 13.19 -2.56 1.58
N SER A 739 12.51 -2.15 2.66
CA SER A 739 12.49 -0.74 3.11
C SER A 739 13.89 -0.25 3.51
N HIS A 740 14.67 -1.14 4.13
CA HIS A 740 16.03 -0.89 4.59
C HIS A 740 17.03 -0.73 3.44
N GLU A 741 17.03 -1.68 2.49
CA GLU A 741 17.96 -1.64 1.35
C GLU A 741 17.65 -0.48 0.40
N LEU A 742 16.39 -0.08 0.24
CA LEU A 742 16.05 1.14 -0.49
C LEU A 742 16.43 2.39 0.31
N GLY A 743 16.30 2.38 1.64
CA GLY A 743 16.80 3.45 2.51
C GLY A 743 18.29 3.76 2.30
N HIS A 744 19.13 2.74 2.09
CA HIS A 744 20.54 2.93 1.72
C HIS A 744 20.74 3.61 0.36
N ASN A 745 19.87 3.36 -0.62
CA ASN A 745 19.90 4.06 -1.90
C ASN A 745 19.53 5.55 -1.77
N TYR A 746 18.77 5.90 -0.73
CA TYR A 746 18.42 7.28 -0.38
C TYR A 746 19.47 7.96 0.52
N HIS A 747 20.65 7.36 0.65
CA HIS A 747 21.75 7.84 1.51
C HIS A 747 21.42 7.88 3.01
N ILE A 748 20.51 7.01 3.47
CA ILE A 748 20.21 6.87 4.89
C ILE A 748 21.11 5.77 5.48
N SER A 749 21.81 6.10 6.55
CA SER A 749 22.65 5.16 7.30
C SER A 749 21.84 4.40 8.36
N HIS A 750 22.40 3.30 8.87
CA HIS A 750 21.81 2.63 10.04
C HIS A 750 21.69 3.58 11.23
N TYR A 751 20.59 3.47 11.96
CA TYR A 751 20.34 4.29 13.15
C TYR A 751 20.41 5.80 12.88
N PHE A 752 19.89 6.22 11.72
CA PHE A 752 19.92 7.61 11.27
C PHE A 752 19.41 8.57 12.35
N LYS A 753 20.22 9.59 12.66
CA LYS A 753 20.00 10.57 13.75
C LYS A 753 19.79 9.95 15.15
N GLY A 754 20.31 8.76 15.40
CA GLY A 754 20.27 8.12 16.72
C GLY A 754 18.83 7.84 17.18
N PHE A 755 18.56 7.97 18.48
CA PHE A 755 17.23 7.70 19.03
C PHE A 755 16.15 8.60 18.43
N HIS A 756 16.46 9.89 18.24
CA HIS A 756 15.52 10.90 17.73
C HIS A 756 15.15 10.74 16.25
N GLY A 757 15.88 9.93 15.47
CA GLY A 757 15.48 9.58 14.10
C GLY A 757 15.13 8.10 13.92
N GLY A 758 15.71 7.21 14.73
CA GLY A 758 15.54 5.76 14.59
C GLY A 758 14.34 5.16 15.34
N VAL A 759 13.69 5.92 16.23
CA VAL A 759 12.52 5.46 17.00
C VAL A 759 11.35 6.42 16.76
N HIS A 760 10.17 5.86 16.47
CA HIS A 760 8.93 6.62 16.38
C HIS A 760 8.47 7.07 17.76
N ALA A 761 7.75 8.18 17.85
CA ALA A 761 7.34 8.76 19.12
C ALA A 761 5.83 9.04 19.22
N THR A 762 5.35 9.25 20.44
CA THR A 762 4.00 9.77 20.72
C THR A 762 3.86 11.20 20.20
N ALA A 763 2.63 11.65 19.97
CA ALA A 763 2.37 12.93 19.32
C ALA A 763 2.97 14.16 20.05
N ASP A 764 3.17 14.09 21.36
CA ASP A 764 3.76 15.16 22.19
C ASP A 764 5.30 15.23 22.08
N LYS A 765 5.92 14.40 21.24
CA LYS A 765 7.37 14.32 21.02
C LYS A 765 7.73 14.53 19.54
N PRO A 766 8.93 15.06 19.24
CA PRO A 766 9.43 15.11 17.87
C PRO A 766 9.49 13.72 17.23
N ASN A 767 9.55 13.67 15.90
CA ASN A 767 9.64 12.43 15.13
C ASN A 767 8.40 11.53 15.28
N SER A 768 7.23 12.14 15.48
CA SER A 768 5.92 11.46 15.57
C SER A 768 5.08 11.70 14.32
N THR A 769 4.57 10.63 13.70
CA THR A 769 3.60 10.71 12.60
C THR A 769 2.88 9.38 12.46
N TRP A 770 1.77 9.33 11.73
CA TRP A 770 1.22 8.09 11.18
C TRP A 770 1.37 8.12 9.65
N GLY A 771 1.56 6.95 9.05
CA GLY A 771 1.46 6.78 7.61
C GLY A 771 0.01 6.94 7.11
N TRP A 772 -0.18 7.23 5.83
CA TRP A 772 -1.51 7.27 5.21
C TRP A 772 -1.52 6.51 3.88
N ASP A 773 -2.48 5.59 3.73
CA ASP A 773 -2.76 4.96 2.44
C ASP A 773 -3.85 5.78 1.73
N ALA A 774 -3.46 6.54 0.72
CA ALA A 774 -4.34 7.47 0.04
C ALA A 774 -5.39 6.80 -0.87
N ASP A 775 -5.14 5.57 -1.31
CA ASP A 775 -6.03 4.82 -2.21
C ASP A 775 -7.14 4.14 -1.42
N ASN A 776 -6.77 3.50 -0.32
CA ASN A 776 -7.69 2.76 0.56
C ASN A 776 -8.23 3.61 1.72
N ASN A 777 -7.66 4.81 1.93
CA ASN A 777 -8.05 5.80 2.92
C ASN A 777 -8.06 5.28 4.36
N PHE A 778 -6.91 4.81 4.84
CA PHE A 778 -6.67 4.44 6.23
C PHE A 778 -5.31 4.95 6.71
N PHE A 779 -5.14 5.10 8.03
CA PHE A 779 -3.86 5.43 8.63
C PHE A 779 -3.05 4.17 9.00
N ILE A 780 -1.73 4.28 8.96
CA ILE A 780 -0.76 3.28 9.41
C ILE A 780 -0.09 3.83 10.67
N PRO A 781 -0.42 3.31 11.87
CA PRO A 781 0.16 3.79 13.11
C PRO A 781 1.66 3.56 13.21
N ASN A 782 2.30 4.35 14.06
CA ASN A 782 3.73 4.29 14.34
C ASN A 782 4.07 3.55 15.65
N PHE A 783 3.20 2.65 16.07
CA PHE A 783 3.38 1.73 17.20
C PHE A 783 2.98 0.33 16.77
N GLU A 784 3.40 -0.69 17.49
CA GLU A 784 3.08 -2.09 17.18
C GLU A 784 1.58 -2.37 17.29
N LYS A 785 1.05 -3.22 16.40
CA LYS A 785 -0.35 -3.67 16.50
C LYS A 785 -0.63 -4.46 17.79
N ALA A 786 0.37 -5.16 18.33
CA ALA A 786 0.26 -5.93 19.57
C ALA A 786 0.39 -5.05 20.82
N GLN A 787 -0.44 -5.31 21.83
CA GLN A 787 -0.33 -4.67 23.15
C GLN A 787 0.65 -5.45 24.03
N ARG A 788 1.94 -5.10 23.97
CA ARG A 788 3.01 -5.75 24.75
C ARG A 788 3.40 -4.97 26.01
N ASN A 789 3.04 -3.69 26.06
CA ASN A 789 3.41 -2.74 27.10
C ASN A 789 4.93 -2.68 27.34
N GLN A 790 5.72 -2.67 26.26
CA GLN A 790 7.17 -2.60 26.33
C GLN A 790 7.67 -1.23 25.88
N THR A 791 8.63 -0.70 26.63
CA THR A 791 9.37 0.51 26.23
C THR A 791 10.32 0.17 25.08
N THR A 792 10.37 1.05 24.07
CA THR A 792 11.20 0.86 22.87
C THR A 792 12.54 1.57 23.02
N TYR A 793 13.63 0.83 22.85
CA TYR A 793 15.00 1.35 22.79
C TYR A 793 15.50 1.32 21.35
N LEU A 794 16.47 2.17 20.99
CA LEU A 794 17.06 2.17 19.65
C LEU A 794 17.78 0.84 19.34
N LYS A 795 18.53 0.32 20.31
CA LYS A 795 19.29 -0.93 20.20
C LYS A 795 18.98 -1.91 21.33
N GLU A 796 19.45 -1.60 22.54
CA GLU A 796 19.35 -2.48 23.70
C GLU A 796 19.31 -1.67 24.99
N LYS A 797 18.53 -2.12 25.97
CA LYS A 797 18.39 -1.42 27.25
C LYS A 797 19.72 -1.32 27.99
N LYS A 798 20.20 -0.08 28.21
CA LYS A 798 21.35 0.26 29.05
C LYS A 798 21.00 1.37 30.04
N GLU A 799 21.75 1.45 31.14
CA GLU A 799 21.58 2.52 32.13
C GLU A 799 21.78 3.90 31.49
N GLY A 800 20.79 4.78 31.64
CA GLY A 800 20.80 6.13 31.05
C GLY A 800 20.45 6.21 29.56
N GLU A 801 20.10 5.11 28.90
CA GLU A 801 19.71 5.15 27.48
C GLU A 801 18.29 5.74 27.30
N MET A 802 18.10 6.52 26.23
CA MET A 802 16.80 7.05 25.87
C MET A 802 15.86 5.93 25.40
N ALA A 803 14.58 6.07 25.75
CA ALA A 803 13.57 5.07 25.44
C ALA A 803 12.22 5.75 25.16
N ALA A 804 11.40 5.13 24.31
CA ALA A 804 10.06 5.59 23.98
C ALA A 804 9.04 4.74 24.75
N GLU A 805 8.21 5.38 25.55
CA GLU A 805 7.15 4.69 26.30
C GLU A 805 6.02 4.21 25.37
N PRO A 806 5.39 3.06 25.67
CA PRO A 806 4.30 2.55 24.86
C PRO A 806 3.07 3.47 24.90
N PHE A 807 2.37 3.61 23.78
CA PHE A 807 1.08 4.29 23.70
C PHE A 807 -0.06 3.28 23.89
N MET A 808 -0.88 3.41 24.93
CA MET A 808 -2.00 2.48 25.18
C MET A 808 -1.56 0.99 25.16
N GLN A 809 -0.43 0.68 25.81
CA GLN A 809 0.21 -0.64 25.82
C GLN A 809 0.81 -1.10 24.48
N HIS A 810 0.71 -0.30 23.41
CA HIS A 810 1.39 -0.55 22.15
C HIS A 810 2.81 0.01 22.19
N SER A 811 3.82 -0.84 22.06
CA SER A 811 5.21 -0.40 21.98
C SER A 811 5.42 0.49 20.76
N MET A 812 6.22 1.55 20.88
CA MET A 812 6.51 2.43 19.73
C MET A 812 7.34 1.69 18.67
N ALA A 813 7.06 1.95 17.39
CA ALA A 813 7.80 1.33 16.30
C ALA A 813 9.20 1.94 16.12
N LYS A 814 10.05 1.28 15.33
CA LYS A 814 11.36 1.80 14.93
C LYS A 814 11.36 2.13 13.44
N ASP A 815 12.26 3.02 13.05
CA ASP A 815 12.54 3.32 11.64
C ASP A 815 13.02 2.08 10.88
N ALA A 816 12.81 2.04 9.57
CA ALA A 816 13.30 0.95 8.72
C ALA A 816 14.82 0.73 8.82
N MET A 817 15.58 1.81 9.06
CA MET A 817 17.04 1.81 9.23
C MET A 817 17.49 1.48 10.65
N SER A 818 16.56 1.15 11.56
CA SER A 818 16.81 0.83 12.97
C SER A 818 16.16 -0.50 13.39
N GLY A 819 15.89 -1.38 12.42
CA GLY A 819 15.24 -2.66 12.64
C GLY A 819 13.76 -2.51 13.00
N GLY A 820 13.06 -1.64 12.26
CA GLY A 820 11.61 -1.50 12.34
C GLY A 820 10.86 -2.73 11.84
N GLU A 821 9.59 -2.80 12.22
CA GLU A 821 8.68 -3.88 11.86
C GLU A 821 7.42 -3.31 11.22
N ILE A 822 6.73 -4.15 10.45
CA ILE A 822 5.47 -3.81 9.81
C ILE A 822 4.36 -3.71 10.86
N TYR A 823 3.50 -2.68 10.76
CA TYR A 823 2.31 -2.55 11.61
C TYR A 823 1.31 -3.70 11.37
N ASP A 824 0.90 -3.89 10.11
CA ASP A 824 -0.05 -4.93 9.70
C ASP A 824 0.21 -5.37 8.24
N VAL A 825 0.85 -6.54 8.07
CA VAL A 825 1.27 -7.10 6.76
C VAL A 825 0.11 -7.29 5.78
N ASP A 826 -1.08 -7.43 6.32
CA ASP A 826 -2.34 -7.59 5.60
C ASP A 826 -2.73 -6.28 4.87
N TYR A 827 -2.30 -5.12 5.37
CA TYR A 827 -2.63 -3.78 4.84
C TYR A 827 -1.45 -3.08 4.16
N ASN A 828 -0.23 -3.26 4.66
CA ASN A 828 0.98 -2.73 4.05
C ASN A 828 2.18 -3.63 4.38
N ALA A 829 2.88 -4.14 3.37
CA ALA A 829 3.98 -5.08 3.54
C ALA A 829 5.35 -4.43 3.81
N TYR A 830 5.39 -3.14 4.15
CA TYR A 830 6.62 -2.36 4.32
C TYR A 830 6.65 -1.61 5.64
N THR A 831 7.86 -1.34 6.11
CA THR A 831 8.09 -0.63 7.37
C THR A 831 7.89 0.86 7.17
N LEU A 832 7.16 1.49 8.10
CA LEU A 832 6.95 2.93 8.10
C LEU A 832 8.26 3.65 8.49
N HIS A 833 8.77 4.50 7.59
CA HIS A 833 9.88 5.40 7.90
C HIS A 833 9.46 6.46 8.93
N THR A 834 10.38 6.84 9.81
CA THR A 834 10.17 7.98 10.71
C THR A 834 10.11 9.30 9.94
N PRO A 835 9.52 10.37 10.50
CA PRO A 835 9.54 11.70 9.90
C PRO A 835 10.95 12.16 9.50
N ALA A 836 11.95 11.92 10.34
CA ALA A 836 13.34 12.25 10.06
C ALA A 836 13.89 11.54 8.82
N SER A 837 13.62 10.23 8.66
CA SER A 837 14.01 9.47 7.47
C SER A 837 13.19 9.88 6.26
N SER A 838 11.89 10.09 6.41
CA SER A 838 10.98 10.52 5.33
C SER A 838 11.40 11.86 4.71
N GLU A 839 11.77 12.85 5.54
CA GLU A 839 12.32 14.12 5.05
C GLU A 839 13.65 13.92 4.31
N ALA A 840 14.55 13.07 4.83
CA ALA A 840 15.81 12.78 4.14
C ALA A 840 15.59 12.09 2.78
N ILE A 841 14.61 11.20 2.69
CA ILE A 841 14.18 10.55 1.44
C ILE A 841 13.62 11.61 0.48
N GLN A 842 12.77 12.51 0.96
CA GLN A 842 12.23 13.58 0.12
C GLN A 842 13.34 14.48 -0.44
N GLN A 843 14.27 14.92 0.42
CA GLN A 843 15.42 15.72 -0.01
C GLN A 843 16.29 14.99 -1.03
N TYR A 844 16.53 13.68 -0.85
CA TYR A 844 17.22 12.86 -1.85
C TYR A 844 16.51 12.94 -3.21
N PHE A 845 15.19 12.79 -3.24
CA PHE A 845 14.42 12.85 -4.47
C PHE A 845 14.41 14.24 -5.11
N GLU A 846 14.32 15.32 -4.32
CA GLU A 846 14.34 16.69 -4.83
C GLU A 846 15.70 17.10 -5.39
N ASN A 847 16.78 16.51 -4.86
CA ASN A 847 18.15 16.78 -5.31
C ASN A 847 18.55 16.01 -6.58
N ASN A 848 17.75 15.04 -7.01
CA ASN A 848 18.01 14.22 -8.19
C ASN A 848 17.22 14.74 -9.41
N ALA A 849 17.76 14.50 -10.60
CA ALA A 849 17.05 14.72 -11.84
C ALA A 849 16.02 13.59 -12.09
N VAL A 850 15.10 13.85 -13.01
CA VAL A 850 14.13 12.88 -13.52
C VAL A 850 14.24 12.77 -15.03
N PHE A 851 13.97 11.59 -15.57
CA PHE A 851 13.80 11.41 -17.02
C PHE A 851 12.54 12.14 -17.50
N SER A 852 12.63 12.88 -18.59
CA SER A 852 11.49 13.62 -19.15
C SER A 852 11.51 13.67 -20.66
N LYS A 853 10.43 13.18 -21.28
CA LYS A 853 10.20 13.25 -22.75
C LYS A 853 9.99 14.67 -23.25
N GLU A 854 9.55 15.58 -22.37
CA GLU A 854 9.28 16.97 -22.70
C GLU A 854 10.52 17.86 -22.61
N SER A 855 11.59 17.38 -21.97
CA SER A 855 12.82 18.15 -21.81
C SER A 855 13.67 18.10 -23.08
N SER A 856 14.26 19.24 -23.43
CA SER A 856 15.20 19.33 -24.55
C SER A 856 16.51 18.57 -24.29
N THR A 857 16.89 18.38 -23.03
CA THR A 857 18.06 17.60 -22.62
C THR A 857 17.73 16.13 -22.36
N GLY A 858 16.44 15.79 -22.29
CA GLY A 858 15.91 14.50 -21.86
C GLY A 858 15.74 14.34 -20.35
N TYR A 859 16.15 15.35 -19.56
CA TYR A 859 16.09 15.33 -18.10
C TYR A 859 15.55 16.65 -17.55
N LYS A 860 14.85 16.59 -16.42
CA LYS A 860 14.48 17.78 -15.64
C LYS A 860 15.00 17.67 -14.21
N LYS A 861 15.30 18.79 -13.57
CA LYS A 861 15.67 18.85 -12.15
C LYS A 861 14.90 19.95 -11.45
N TRP A 862 14.62 19.76 -10.17
CA TRP A 862 13.97 20.77 -9.35
C TRP A 862 14.90 21.96 -9.09
N ASN A 863 14.36 23.15 -9.28
CA ASN A 863 14.98 24.40 -8.87
C ASN A 863 14.19 24.98 -7.69
N SER A 864 14.81 25.01 -6.51
CA SER A 864 14.16 25.48 -5.28
C SER A 864 13.83 26.97 -5.29
N ASP A 865 14.58 27.77 -6.05
CA ASP A 865 14.42 29.23 -6.10
C ASP A 865 13.22 29.61 -6.97
N THR A 866 13.05 28.91 -8.10
CA THR A 866 11.93 29.12 -9.02
C THR A 866 10.71 28.25 -8.69
N GLN A 867 10.89 27.26 -7.81
CA GLN A 867 9.90 26.24 -7.45
C GLN A 867 9.34 25.48 -8.66
N LYS A 868 10.20 25.11 -9.60
CA LYS A 868 9.82 24.44 -10.85
C LYS A 868 10.78 23.33 -11.23
N MET A 869 10.27 22.36 -11.99
CA MET A 869 11.09 21.40 -12.72
C MET A 869 11.59 22.06 -14.01
N GLU A 870 12.90 22.20 -14.15
CA GLU A 870 13.56 22.87 -15.28
C GLU A 870 14.42 21.86 -16.06
N ASP A 871 14.66 22.14 -17.34
CA ASP A 871 15.54 21.31 -18.17
C ASP A 871 16.93 21.23 -17.51
N PHE A 872 17.41 20.00 -17.32
CA PHE A 872 18.67 19.73 -16.64
C PHE A 872 19.62 19.02 -17.58
N LEU A 873 20.78 19.61 -17.83
CA LEU A 873 21.83 18.95 -18.58
C LEU A 873 22.62 18.07 -17.63
N LEU A 874 22.68 16.76 -17.88
CA LEU A 874 23.45 15.87 -17.03
C LEU A 874 24.93 16.30 -17.02
N PRO A 875 25.59 16.30 -15.85
CA PRO A 875 27.04 16.34 -15.78
C PRO A 875 27.58 15.24 -16.70
N HIS A 876 28.66 15.51 -17.42
CA HIS A 876 29.26 14.60 -18.42
C HIS A 876 28.55 14.47 -19.79
N SER A 877 27.49 15.23 -20.10
CA SER A 877 26.84 15.14 -21.43
C SER A 877 27.54 15.94 -22.56
N LEU A 878 28.61 16.66 -22.24
CA LEU A 878 29.34 17.50 -23.18
C LEU A 878 30.35 16.69 -24.02
N LYS A 879 30.34 16.93 -25.33
CA LYS A 879 31.14 16.25 -26.38
C LYS A 879 32.64 16.15 -26.02
N ASN A 880 33.30 15.15 -26.61
CA ASN A 880 34.75 14.83 -26.63
C ASN A 880 35.72 15.98 -27.03
N ILE A 881 35.34 17.26 -26.97
CA ILE A 881 36.18 18.40 -27.36
C ILE A 881 36.74 19.03 -26.08
N PHE A 882 37.83 18.47 -25.56
CA PHE A 882 38.59 19.11 -24.48
C PHE A 882 39.61 20.09 -25.05
N ILE A 883 39.99 21.10 -24.27
CA ILE A 883 41.18 21.92 -24.50
C ILE A 883 42.26 21.50 -23.52
N GLU A 884 43.48 21.27 -24.02
CA GLU A 884 44.59 20.88 -23.16
C GLU A 884 45.25 22.12 -22.54
N ALA A 885 45.39 22.13 -21.22
CA ALA A 885 46.16 23.14 -20.53
C ALA A 885 47.63 22.97 -20.88
N LYS A 886 48.24 24.02 -21.44
CA LYS A 886 49.68 24.00 -21.75
C LYS A 886 50.47 23.99 -20.45
N ILE A 887 51.27 22.94 -20.24
CA ILE A 887 52.14 22.79 -19.07
C ILE A 887 53.59 23.06 -19.48
N GLN A 888 54.23 23.98 -18.77
CA GLN A 888 55.68 24.14 -18.81
C GLN A 888 56.30 23.38 -17.64
N ASN A 889 57.33 22.57 -17.92
CA ASN A 889 57.94 21.72 -16.89
C ASN A 889 58.45 22.52 -15.68
N GLY A 890 58.02 22.14 -14.48
CA GLY A 890 58.39 22.77 -13.21
C GLY A 890 57.63 24.06 -12.89
N HIS A 891 56.63 24.44 -13.68
CA HIS A 891 55.79 25.62 -13.45
C HIS A 891 54.36 25.24 -13.07
N ASP A 892 53.74 26.04 -12.20
CA ASP A 892 52.37 25.83 -11.75
C ASP A 892 51.34 26.13 -12.86
N VAL A 893 50.22 25.40 -12.84
CA VAL A 893 49.02 25.77 -13.61
C VAL A 893 48.18 26.72 -12.75
N THR A 894 48.05 27.96 -13.21
CA THR A 894 47.42 29.04 -12.42
C THR A 894 45.89 29.06 -12.55
N GLU A 895 45.22 29.64 -11.55
CA GLU A 895 43.77 29.85 -11.56
C GLU A 895 43.33 30.66 -12.79
N THR A 896 44.03 31.75 -13.09
CA THR A 896 43.74 32.60 -14.26
C THR A 896 43.83 31.82 -15.58
N GLN A 897 44.85 30.96 -15.73
CA GLN A 897 44.98 30.11 -16.91
C GLN A 897 43.78 29.18 -17.09
N LEU A 898 43.30 28.56 -16.00
CA LEU A 898 42.14 27.70 -16.06
C LEU A 898 40.85 28.48 -16.32
N ILE A 899 40.67 29.66 -15.71
CA ILE A 899 39.52 30.54 -16.00
C ILE A 899 39.47 30.92 -17.49
N ASP A 900 40.59 31.33 -18.08
CA ASP A 900 40.66 31.70 -19.49
C ASP A 900 40.27 30.53 -20.41
N LEU A 901 40.72 29.31 -20.07
CA LEU A 901 40.36 28.11 -20.80
C LEU A 901 38.88 27.73 -20.59
N LEU A 902 38.37 27.85 -19.37
CA LEU A 902 36.97 27.59 -19.03
C LEU A 902 36.02 28.56 -19.75
N ASN A 903 36.47 29.77 -20.08
CA ASN A 903 35.66 30.75 -20.81
C ASN A 903 35.44 30.38 -22.28
N VAL A 904 36.27 29.49 -22.84
CA VAL A 904 36.22 29.09 -24.26
C VAL A 904 35.91 27.61 -24.47
N ASN A 905 36.04 26.78 -23.42
CA ASN A 905 35.73 25.37 -23.47
C ASN A 905 35.22 24.88 -22.10
N ASP A 906 34.20 24.03 -22.12
CA ASP A 906 33.61 23.47 -20.91
C ASP A 906 34.42 22.31 -20.33
N HIS A 907 35.42 21.80 -21.04
CA HIS A 907 36.28 20.71 -20.60
C HIS A 907 37.76 21.03 -20.83
N ILE A 908 38.49 21.18 -19.73
CA ILE A 908 39.95 21.32 -19.73
C ILE A 908 40.60 20.00 -19.38
N LYS A 909 41.66 19.65 -20.07
CA LYS A 909 42.52 18.50 -19.76
C LYS A 909 43.92 18.95 -19.36
N ILE A 910 44.42 18.46 -18.25
CA ILE A 910 45.77 18.71 -17.73
C ILE A 910 46.52 17.37 -17.75
N ASN A 911 47.38 17.17 -18.76
CA ASN A 911 48.21 15.96 -18.87
C ASN A 911 49.60 16.21 -18.28
N SER A 912 49.90 15.59 -17.14
CA SER A 912 51.20 15.67 -16.50
C SER A 912 52.02 14.40 -16.75
N TYR A 913 53.24 14.56 -17.27
CA TYR A 913 54.26 13.52 -17.40
C TYR A 913 55.64 14.11 -17.10
N ASN A 914 56.68 13.28 -16.94
CA ASN A 914 57.97 13.72 -16.40
C ASN A 914 58.65 14.91 -17.09
N ALA A 915 58.36 15.17 -18.37
CA ALA A 915 58.91 16.31 -19.10
C ALA A 915 57.98 17.54 -19.10
N HIS A 916 56.77 17.45 -18.55
CA HIS A 916 55.70 18.44 -18.51
C HIS A 916 54.96 18.34 -17.17
N TYR A 917 55.70 18.49 -16.07
CA TYR A 917 55.18 18.36 -14.70
C TYR A 917 54.84 19.72 -14.07
N PRO A 918 53.62 19.96 -13.57
CA PRO A 918 53.29 21.13 -12.76
C PRO A 918 53.38 20.81 -11.25
N PRO A 919 54.12 21.57 -10.43
CA PRO A 919 54.15 21.36 -8.97
C PRO A 919 52.80 21.62 -8.31
N ASN A 920 52.12 22.70 -8.71
CA ASN A 920 50.78 23.05 -8.24
C ASN A 920 49.81 23.25 -9.40
N VAL A 921 48.55 22.91 -9.17
CA VAL A 921 47.43 23.25 -10.05
C VAL A 921 46.37 23.96 -9.20
N TYR A 922 46.04 25.20 -9.56
CA TYR A 922 45.08 26.03 -8.83
C TYR A 922 43.73 26.02 -9.55
N ILE A 923 42.78 25.23 -9.05
CA ILE A 923 41.43 25.12 -9.63
C ILE A 923 40.62 26.36 -9.19
N PRO A 924 39.95 27.07 -10.12
CA PRO A 924 39.18 28.26 -9.79
C PRO A 924 38.01 27.97 -8.86
N LYS A 925 37.53 28.97 -8.11
CA LYS A 925 36.34 28.78 -7.27
C LYS A 925 35.11 28.37 -8.10
N ALA A 926 34.34 27.39 -7.62
CA ALA A 926 33.08 27.00 -8.24
C ALA A 926 32.02 28.10 -8.04
N ASP A 927 31.33 28.47 -9.12
CA ASP A 927 30.21 29.41 -9.12
C ASP A 927 29.24 29.14 -10.29
N VAL A 928 28.16 29.90 -10.37
CA VAL A 928 27.13 29.76 -11.40
C VAL A 928 27.65 29.89 -12.85
N THR A 929 28.81 30.50 -13.07
CA THR A 929 29.40 30.73 -14.41
C THR A 929 30.21 29.53 -14.92
N ASN A 930 30.65 28.65 -14.01
CA ASN A 930 31.39 27.44 -14.34
C ASN A 930 30.61 26.17 -14.03
N ILE A 931 29.31 26.26 -13.74
CA ILE A 931 28.43 25.10 -13.58
C ILE A 931 28.58 24.13 -14.76
N ASN A 932 28.72 22.84 -14.46
CA ASN A 932 28.94 21.73 -15.38
C ASN A 932 30.26 21.75 -16.18
N LYS A 933 31.15 22.71 -15.93
CA LYS A 933 32.49 22.66 -16.52
C LYS A 933 33.35 21.61 -15.84
N VAL A 934 34.34 21.10 -16.58
CA VAL A 934 35.12 19.91 -16.24
C VAL A 934 36.61 20.23 -16.30
N ILE A 935 37.34 19.83 -15.28
CA ILE A 935 38.80 19.83 -15.26
C ILE A 935 39.27 18.38 -15.08
N GLU A 936 39.70 17.76 -16.17
CA GLU A 936 40.36 16.46 -16.21
C GLU A 936 41.85 16.63 -15.91
N ILE A 937 42.38 15.83 -15.00
CA ILE A 937 43.81 15.81 -14.65
C ILE A 937 44.31 14.37 -14.75
N ASP A 938 45.24 14.15 -15.68
CA ASP A 938 45.85 12.85 -15.96
C ASP A 938 47.33 12.94 -15.57
N CYS A 939 47.70 12.36 -14.42
CA CYS A 939 49.06 12.39 -13.88
C CYS A 939 49.77 11.07 -14.10
N THR A 940 50.66 11.03 -15.09
CA THR A 940 51.60 9.92 -15.34
C THR A 940 53.03 10.29 -14.96
N SER A 941 53.24 11.42 -14.27
CA SER A 941 54.56 11.79 -13.76
C SER A 941 54.89 11.04 -12.47
N GLN A 942 56.16 10.70 -12.28
CA GLN A 942 56.70 10.15 -11.03
C GLN A 942 56.67 11.17 -9.88
N LEU A 943 56.43 12.45 -10.18
CA LEU A 943 56.36 13.54 -9.22
C LEU A 943 54.89 13.81 -8.84
N SER A 944 54.65 14.12 -7.57
CA SER A 944 53.31 14.37 -7.03
C SER A 944 52.86 15.81 -7.32
N ILE A 945 51.61 16.02 -7.69
CA ILE A 945 51.05 17.37 -7.95
C ILE A 945 50.20 17.78 -6.74
N ALA A 946 50.32 19.04 -6.29
CA ALA A 946 49.44 19.65 -5.31
C ALA A 946 48.27 20.36 -6.00
N LEU A 947 47.05 19.90 -5.73
CA LEU A 947 45.79 20.45 -6.25
C LEU A 947 45.16 21.38 -5.23
N HIS A 948 44.99 22.65 -5.58
CA HIS A 948 44.28 23.62 -4.75
C HIS A 948 42.85 23.70 -5.26
N VAL A 949 41.88 23.15 -4.53
CA VAL A 949 40.48 23.01 -4.93
C VAL A 949 39.56 23.07 -3.71
N ASN A 950 38.39 23.71 -3.83
CA ASN A 950 37.40 23.87 -2.74
C ASN A 950 38.01 24.37 -1.41
N ASP A 951 38.93 25.34 -1.48
CA ASP A 951 39.66 25.87 -0.32
C ASP A 951 40.48 24.80 0.46
N GLN A 952 40.81 23.68 -0.18
CA GLN A 952 41.65 22.59 0.33
C GLN A 952 42.84 22.31 -0.61
N VAL A 953 43.85 21.60 -0.09
CA VAL A 953 45.00 21.13 -0.89
C VAL A 953 45.03 19.60 -0.89
N GLU A 954 44.89 19.00 -2.07
CA GLU A 954 44.93 17.56 -2.29
C GLU A 954 46.22 17.16 -3.03
N THR A 955 46.77 15.97 -2.77
CA THR A 955 47.97 15.49 -3.45
C THR A 955 47.64 14.31 -4.36
N ILE A 956 47.91 14.44 -5.66
CA ILE A 956 47.79 13.34 -6.64
C ILE A 956 49.16 12.79 -7.02
N LYS A 957 49.24 11.47 -7.18
CA LYS A 957 50.48 10.71 -7.40
C LYS A 957 50.55 10.12 -8.80
N GLU A 958 51.68 9.50 -9.13
CA GLU A 958 51.86 8.79 -10.40
C GLU A 958 50.72 7.81 -10.69
N ASN A 959 50.26 7.78 -11.94
CA ASN A 959 49.16 6.97 -12.46
C ASN A 959 47.80 7.30 -11.82
N THR A 960 47.59 8.56 -11.42
CA THR A 960 46.29 9.04 -10.93
C THR A 960 45.59 9.83 -12.02
N LYS A 961 44.32 9.50 -12.28
CA LYS A 961 43.43 10.27 -13.12
C LYS A 961 42.23 10.74 -12.30
N ILE A 962 41.91 12.03 -12.39
CA ILE A 962 40.86 12.65 -11.59
C ILE A 962 40.12 13.70 -12.42
N TYR A 963 38.84 13.85 -12.16
CA TYR A 963 37.99 14.85 -12.80
C TYR A 963 37.35 15.70 -11.74
N TYR A 964 37.37 17.02 -11.94
CA TYR A 964 36.62 17.97 -11.13
C TYR A 964 35.47 18.52 -11.96
N ILE A 965 34.25 18.49 -11.41
CA ILE A 965 33.05 19.01 -12.07
C ILE A 965 32.38 20.02 -11.17
N SER A 966 32.16 21.24 -11.65
CA SER A 966 31.51 22.27 -10.85
C SER A 966 30.00 22.06 -10.81
N ASN A 967 29.42 22.01 -9.61
CA ASN A 967 27.96 22.03 -9.40
C ASN A 967 27.41 23.46 -9.24
N GLY A 968 28.25 24.49 -9.44
CA GLY A 968 27.92 25.89 -9.23
C GLY A 968 28.18 26.41 -7.80
N ASN A 969 28.55 25.55 -6.86
CA ASN A 969 28.94 25.89 -5.48
C ASN A 969 30.29 25.28 -5.07
N THR A 970 30.56 24.05 -5.51
CA THR A 970 31.79 23.28 -5.23
C THR A 970 32.21 22.50 -6.47
N TRP A 971 33.50 22.18 -6.57
CA TRP A 971 34.02 21.20 -7.54
C TRP A 971 33.91 19.80 -6.96
N GLU A 972 33.09 18.95 -7.56
CA GLU A 972 32.93 17.55 -7.16
C GLU A 972 34.01 16.70 -7.83
N THR A 973 34.64 15.83 -7.04
CA THR A 973 35.73 14.95 -7.49
C THR A 973 35.17 13.62 -8.01
N HIS A 974 35.60 13.21 -9.20
CA HIS A 974 35.22 11.95 -9.83
C HIS A 974 36.46 11.18 -10.29
N SER A 975 36.43 9.84 -10.19
CA SER A 975 37.46 8.95 -10.72
C SER A 975 37.26 8.63 -12.21
N GLU A 976 36.07 8.88 -12.75
CA GLU A 976 35.70 8.60 -14.14
C GLU A 976 34.96 9.78 -14.78
N TYR A 977 35.06 9.88 -16.11
CA TYR A 977 34.28 10.79 -16.92
C TYR A 977 33.44 9.99 -17.90
N THR A 978 32.14 9.91 -17.60
CA THR A 978 31.23 8.99 -18.27
C THR A 978 30.23 9.75 -19.11
N TYR A 979 30.37 9.73 -20.43
CA TYR A 979 29.48 10.49 -21.33
C TYR A 979 28.03 10.04 -21.22
N SER A 980 27.15 10.93 -20.79
CA SER A 980 25.70 10.72 -20.85
C SER A 980 25.12 11.36 -22.12
N LYS A 981 24.13 10.71 -22.72
CA LYS A 981 23.50 11.20 -23.97
C LYS A 981 22.10 11.71 -23.66
N THR A 982 21.52 12.46 -24.59
CA THR A 982 20.07 12.70 -24.59
C THR A 982 19.37 11.50 -25.23
N PRO A 983 18.44 10.82 -24.53
CA PRO A 983 17.68 9.71 -25.10
C PRO A 983 16.70 10.22 -26.14
N TYR A 984 16.67 9.60 -27.33
CA TYR A 984 15.72 9.98 -28.39
C TYR A 984 14.35 9.32 -28.20
N LYS A 985 14.28 8.20 -27.46
CA LYS A 985 13.04 7.63 -26.91
C LYS A 985 13.27 7.24 -25.46
N GLN A 986 12.23 7.44 -24.66
CA GLN A 986 12.22 7.15 -23.23
C GLN A 986 11.02 6.29 -22.88
N GLY A 987 11.17 5.41 -21.90
CA GLY A 987 10.09 4.57 -21.40
C GLY A 987 9.52 3.62 -22.44
N VAL A 988 10.39 2.99 -23.22
CA VAL A 988 10.05 1.95 -24.21
C VAL A 988 10.58 0.60 -23.75
N PRO A 989 10.04 -0.54 -24.23
CA PRO A 989 10.64 -1.84 -24.01
C PRO A 989 12.06 -1.90 -24.60
N VAL A 990 13.00 -2.46 -23.84
CA VAL A 990 14.43 -2.49 -24.19
C VAL A 990 15.00 -3.91 -24.19
N VAL A 991 16.03 -4.10 -24.99
CA VAL A 991 16.99 -5.19 -24.94
C VAL A 991 18.31 -4.59 -24.48
N THR A 992 18.71 -4.89 -23.26
CA THR A 992 19.96 -4.41 -22.65
C THR A 992 21.06 -5.44 -22.90
N LEU A 993 22.07 -5.05 -23.67
CA LEU A 993 23.29 -5.85 -23.87
C LEU A 993 24.28 -5.55 -22.75
N VAL A 994 24.85 -6.59 -22.14
CA VAL A 994 25.91 -6.45 -21.13
C VAL A 994 27.06 -7.41 -21.41
N GLY A 995 28.27 -7.05 -20.99
CA GLY A 995 29.41 -7.97 -21.01
C GLY A 995 30.74 -7.31 -20.68
N PHE A 996 31.81 -8.05 -20.94
CA PHE A 996 33.18 -7.61 -20.68
C PHE A 996 34.00 -7.61 -21.97
N TYR A 997 34.90 -6.64 -22.10
CA TYR A 997 35.81 -6.54 -23.23
C TYR A 997 37.21 -6.09 -22.82
N ASP A 998 38.21 -6.66 -23.48
CA ASP A 998 39.62 -6.29 -23.33
C ASP A 998 40.09 -5.49 -24.54
N THR A 999 40.47 -4.23 -24.33
CA THR A 999 40.95 -3.35 -25.40
C THR A 999 42.24 -3.85 -26.05
N ASN A 1000 43.08 -4.58 -25.30
CA ASN A 1000 44.34 -5.14 -25.78
C ASN A 1000 44.19 -6.56 -26.34
N ASN A 1001 42.99 -7.14 -26.27
CA ASN A 1001 42.68 -8.49 -26.74
C ASN A 1001 43.60 -9.60 -26.16
N GLN A 1002 44.02 -9.45 -24.89
CA GLN A 1002 44.79 -10.44 -24.13
C GLN A 1002 43.88 -11.40 -23.35
N LEU A 1003 42.78 -10.88 -22.81
CA LEU A 1003 41.72 -11.62 -22.14
C LEU A 1003 40.56 -11.87 -23.11
N LYS A 1004 39.89 -13.02 -22.94
CA LYS A 1004 38.76 -13.40 -23.78
C LYS A 1004 37.53 -12.53 -23.46
N SER A 1005 37.28 -11.54 -24.32
CA SER A 1005 36.07 -10.71 -24.29
C SER A 1005 34.80 -11.56 -24.43
N TYR A 1006 33.73 -11.18 -23.73
CA TYR A 1006 32.52 -12.00 -23.62
C TYR A 1006 31.24 -11.16 -23.56
N ILE A 1007 30.30 -11.49 -24.45
CA ILE A 1007 28.95 -10.91 -24.50
C ILE A 1007 28.01 -11.84 -23.74
N TYR A 1008 27.35 -11.35 -22.69
CA TYR A 1008 26.37 -12.13 -21.92
C TYR A 1008 25.02 -12.24 -22.65
N PRO A 1009 24.11 -13.17 -22.25
CA PRO A 1009 22.74 -13.17 -22.74
C PRO A 1009 22.11 -11.78 -22.61
N ALA A 1010 21.39 -11.35 -23.65
CA ALA A 1010 20.69 -10.07 -23.63
C ALA A 1010 19.58 -10.07 -22.57
N LEU A 1011 19.37 -8.93 -21.91
CA LEU A 1011 18.36 -8.75 -20.88
C LEU A 1011 17.16 -8.01 -21.48
N GLU A 1012 15.97 -8.60 -21.43
CA GLU A 1012 14.74 -7.95 -21.91
C GLU A 1012 14.06 -7.19 -20.76
N GLY A 1013 13.79 -5.90 -20.95
CA GLY A 1013 13.14 -5.03 -19.96
C GLY A 1013 11.90 -4.34 -20.53
N SER A 1014 10.88 -4.13 -19.70
CA SER A 1014 9.61 -3.48 -20.12
C SER A 1014 9.72 -1.97 -20.35
N TYR A 1015 10.70 -1.32 -19.72
CA TYR A 1015 10.87 0.12 -19.72
C TYR A 1015 12.34 0.49 -19.59
N GLY A 1016 12.83 1.32 -20.52
CA GLY A 1016 14.15 1.90 -20.50
C GLY A 1016 14.31 3.06 -21.49
N MET A 1017 15.51 3.61 -21.52
CA MET A 1017 15.89 4.74 -22.37
C MET A 1017 16.79 4.25 -23.50
N VAL A 1018 16.57 4.75 -24.72
CA VAL A 1018 17.36 4.38 -25.90
C VAL A 1018 17.98 5.60 -26.56
N TYR A 1019 19.16 5.38 -27.13
CA TYR A 1019 20.07 6.43 -27.56
C TYR A 1019 20.45 6.27 -29.02
N ASP A 1020 20.65 7.40 -29.69
CA ASP A 1020 20.97 7.39 -31.10
C ASP A 1020 22.42 6.94 -31.35
N THR A 1021 22.63 6.28 -32.47
CA THR A 1021 23.94 5.83 -32.92
C THR A 1021 24.58 6.91 -33.78
N HIS A 1022 25.79 7.32 -33.43
CA HIS A 1022 26.56 8.30 -34.20
C HIS A 1022 27.62 7.59 -35.05
N THR A 1023 28.27 8.34 -35.94
CA THR A 1023 29.46 7.87 -36.66
C THR A 1023 30.50 7.38 -35.64
N ILE A 1024 30.88 6.10 -35.76
CA ILE A 1024 31.87 5.47 -34.88
C ILE A 1024 33.30 5.62 -35.45
N ASN A 1025 34.30 5.59 -34.56
CA ASN A 1025 35.67 5.35 -34.96
C ASN A 1025 35.94 3.84 -34.95
N LYS A 1026 36.15 3.26 -36.15
CA LYS A 1026 36.39 1.83 -36.32
C LYS A 1026 37.74 1.34 -35.77
N THR A 1027 38.69 2.25 -35.55
CA THR A 1027 39.98 1.94 -34.89
C THR A 1027 39.86 1.91 -33.37
N LYS A 1028 38.64 1.97 -32.83
CA LYS A 1028 38.37 1.92 -31.40
C LYS A 1028 37.35 0.81 -31.14
N PRO A 1029 37.29 0.24 -29.92
CA PRO A 1029 36.33 -0.82 -29.61
C PRO A 1029 34.87 -0.39 -29.83
N TYR A 1030 34.05 -1.24 -30.46
CA TYR A 1030 32.63 -0.95 -30.68
C TYR A 1030 31.77 -2.22 -30.72
N ILE A 1031 30.49 -2.10 -30.34
CA ILE A 1031 29.48 -3.15 -30.53
C ILE A 1031 28.64 -2.83 -31.78
N ALA A 1032 28.53 -3.78 -32.71
CA ALA A 1032 27.55 -3.75 -33.78
C ALA A 1032 26.38 -4.68 -33.47
N VAL A 1033 25.17 -4.20 -33.68
CA VAL A 1033 23.94 -4.97 -33.47
C VAL A 1033 23.20 -5.06 -34.78
N THR A 1034 22.96 -6.29 -35.22
CA THR A 1034 22.17 -6.59 -36.41
C THR A 1034 20.72 -6.75 -36.01
N LEU A 1035 19.83 -6.00 -36.67
CA LEU A 1035 18.39 -6.06 -36.52
C LEU A 1035 17.79 -7.08 -37.52
N ALA A 1036 16.57 -7.53 -37.26
CA ALA A 1036 15.89 -8.51 -38.12
C ALA A 1036 15.66 -8.04 -39.56
N ASP A 1037 15.60 -6.72 -39.79
CA ASP A 1037 15.50 -6.10 -41.12
C ASP A 1037 16.84 -6.01 -41.88
N GLY A 1038 17.94 -6.45 -41.24
CA GLY A 1038 19.31 -6.38 -41.77
C GLY A 1038 20.07 -5.10 -41.43
N THR A 1039 19.42 -4.10 -40.83
CA THR A 1039 20.06 -2.85 -40.39
C THR A 1039 21.09 -3.13 -39.30
N LYS A 1040 22.25 -2.46 -39.36
CA LYS A 1040 23.29 -2.55 -38.32
C LYS A 1040 23.42 -1.25 -37.54
N LYS A 1041 23.11 -1.30 -36.24
CA LYS A 1041 23.36 -0.21 -35.28
C LYS A 1041 24.73 -0.37 -34.63
N LYS A 1042 25.49 0.71 -34.46
CA LYS A 1042 26.85 0.66 -33.91
C LYS A 1042 27.02 1.57 -32.70
N TYR A 1043 27.69 1.06 -31.68
CA TYR A 1043 27.85 1.70 -30.38
C TYR A 1043 29.34 1.74 -30.02
N GLN A 1044 29.90 2.95 -29.99
CA GLN A 1044 31.29 3.17 -29.59
C GLN A 1044 31.50 2.77 -28.12
N LEU A 1045 32.58 2.06 -27.82
CA LEU A 1045 33.07 1.81 -26.46
C LEU A 1045 34.39 2.57 -26.22
N ASP A 1046 34.81 2.65 -24.96
CA ASP A 1046 36.06 3.29 -24.56
C ASP A 1046 37.29 2.48 -25.00
N GLU A 1047 38.30 3.19 -25.48
CA GLU A 1047 39.55 2.62 -26.02
C GLU A 1047 40.59 2.31 -24.94
N LYS A 1048 40.50 2.95 -23.77
CA LYS A 1048 41.46 2.78 -22.68
C LYS A 1048 40.97 1.71 -21.71
N GLN A 1049 41.84 0.75 -21.42
CA GLN A 1049 41.66 -0.13 -20.28
C GLN A 1049 41.83 0.69 -18.98
N THR A 1050 40.86 0.63 -18.07
CA THR A 1050 40.98 1.34 -16.78
C THR A 1050 42.00 0.65 -15.87
N ASN A 1051 42.00 -0.69 -15.90
CA ASN A 1051 42.99 -1.52 -15.21
C ASN A 1051 43.58 -2.51 -16.23
N LYS A 1052 44.89 -2.47 -16.44
CA LYS A 1052 45.60 -3.30 -17.43
C LYS A 1052 45.37 -4.80 -17.30
N ASP A 1053 45.01 -5.28 -16.10
CA ASP A 1053 44.84 -6.70 -15.79
C ASP A 1053 43.36 -7.16 -15.80
N LEU A 1054 42.42 -6.24 -16.07
CA LEU A 1054 40.98 -6.51 -16.01
C LEU A 1054 40.24 -5.92 -17.21
N MET A 1055 39.26 -6.65 -17.74
CA MET A 1055 38.37 -6.18 -18.81
C MET A 1055 37.47 -5.01 -18.35
N ASN A 1056 37.19 -4.08 -19.26
CA ASN A 1056 36.12 -3.09 -19.07
C ASN A 1056 34.75 -3.76 -19.23
N LYS A 1057 33.69 -3.12 -18.72
CA LYS A 1057 32.30 -3.55 -18.92
C LYS A 1057 31.62 -2.73 -20.01
N PHE A 1058 30.70 -3.33 -20.77
CA PHE A 1058 29.82 -2.61 -21.69
C PHE A 1058 28.35 -2.85 -21.34
N HIS A 1059 27.52 -1.87 -21.64
CA HIS A 1059 26.09 -1.84 -21.30
C HIS A 1059 25.35 -0.96 -22.31
N ILE A 1060 24.39 -1.52 -23.06
CA ILE A 1060 23.74 -0.81 -24.18
C ILE A 1060 22.26 -1.16 -24.23
N ASN A 1061 21.39 -0.14 -24.21
CA ASN A 1061 19.97 -0.31 -24.44
C ASN A 1061 19.61 -0.18 -25.92
N ILE A 1062 18.78 -1.11 -26.38
CA ILE A 1062 18.25 -1.18 -27.73
C ILE A 1062 16.73 -1.29 -27.63
N GLU A 1063 15.99 -0.57 -28.46
CA GLU A 1063 14.54 -0.71 -28.49
C GLU A 1063 14.17 -2.14 -28.90
N ARG A 1064 13.37 -2.81 -28.07
CA ARG A 1064 12.99 -4.21 -28.26
C ARG A 1064 12.23 -4.43 -29.57
N ASP A 1065 11.39 -3.47 -29.94
CA ASP A 1065 10.57 -3.50 -31.17
C ASP A 1065 11.40 -3.44 -32.45
N LEU A 1066 12.67 -3.04 -32.38
CA LEU A 1066 13.61 -3.13 -33.51
C LEU A 1066 14.09 -4.56 -33.78
N ASN A 1067 13.70 -5.52 -32.95
CA ASN A 1067 13.99 -6.94 -33.08
C ASN A 1067 15.50 -7.22 -33.32
N PRO A 1068 16.38 -6.91 -32.36
CA PRO A 1068 17.80 -7.22 -32.46
C PRO A 1068 18.03 -8.73 -32.44
N ILE A 1069 18.79 -9.25 -33.40
CA ILE A 1069 19.01 -10.70 -33.58
C ILE A 1069 20.46 -11.12 -33.33
N LYS A 1070 21.43 -10.20 -33.34
CA LYS A 1070 22.85 -10.52 -33.17
C LYS A 1070 23.65 -9.33 -32.66
N ALA A 1071 24.54 -9.56 -31.70
CA ALA A 1071 25.53 -8.59 -31.23
C ALA A 1071 26.96 -9.06 -31.54
N GLU A 1072 27.79 -8.15 -32.04
CA GLU A 1072 29.16 -8.41 -32.49
C GLU A 1072 30.10 -7.33 -31.91
N LEU A 1073 31.13 -7.75 -31.18
CA LEU A 1073 32.17 -6.87 -30.62
C LEU A 1073 33.34 -6.78 -31.59
N PHE A 1074 33.75 -5.56 -31.91
CA PHE A 1074 34.88 -5.25 -32.77
C PHE A 1074 35.95 -4.45 -32.02
N ILE A 1075 37.22 -4.74 -32.30
CA ILE A 1075 38.39 -3.96 -31.89
C ILE A 1075 39.28 -3.82 -33.13
N ASP A 1076 39.68 -2.60 -33.48
CA ASP A 1076 40.40 -2.30 -34.74
C ASP A 1076 39.71 -2.87 -36.00
N ASP A 1077 38.38 -2.77 -36.05
CA ASP A 1077 37.50 -3.35 -37.08
C ASP A 1077 37.61 -4.88 -37.24
N GLN A 1078 38.29 -5.57 -36.32
CA GLN A 1078 38.35 -7.03 -36.24
C GLN A 1078 37.27 -7.57 -35.30
N LEU A 1079 36.55 -8.61 -35.75
CA LEU A 1079 35.54 -9.27 -34.94
C LEU A 1079 36.20 -10.07 -33.81
N ILE A 1080 35.91 -9.71 -32.56
CA ILE A 1080 36.48 -10.32 -31.36
C ILE A 1080 35.51 -11.30 -30.71
N SER A 1081 34.23 -10.93 -30.61
CA SER A 1081 33.21 -11.76 -29.96
C SER A 1081 31.87 -11.56 -30.66
N SER A 1082 31.02 -12.58 -30.64
CA SER A 1082 29.72 -12.56 -31.31
C SER A 1082 28.72 -13.38 -30.50
N ARG A 1083 27.48 -12.91 -30.44
CA ARG A 1083 26.39 -13.61 -29.79
C ARG A 1083 25.07 -13.38 -30.51
N ASP A 1084 24.34 -14.48 -30.74
CA ASP A 1084 22.97 -14.41 -31.22
C ASP A 1084 22.03 -13.97 -30.09
N ILE A 1085 21.05 -13.15 -30.43
CA ILE A 1085 20.05 -12.62 -29.52
C ILE A 1085 18.74 -13.35 -29.80
N ALA A 1086 18.26 -14.09 -28.81
CA ALA A 1086 16.95 -14.73 -28.85
C ALA A 1086 16.02 -13.96 -27.92
N LEU A 1087 15.02 -13.29 -28.49
CA LEU A 1087 13.98 -12.63 -27.72
C LEU A 1087 12.93 -13.64 -27.26
N SER A 1088 12.47 -13.49 -26.03
CA SER A 1088 11.38 -14.29 -25.48
C SER A 1088 10.01 -13.79 -25.95
N ASN A 1089 9.00 -14.64 -25.88
CA ASN A 1089 7.60 -14.23 -26.08
C ASN A 1089 6.94 -13.76 -24.76
N LEU A 1090 7.73 -13.39 -23.75
CA LEU A 1090 7.22 -12.97 -22.45
C LEU A 1090 6.60 -11.57 -22.55
N SER A 1091 5.39 -11.41 -22.01
CA SER A 1091 4.79 -10.10 -21.78
C SER A 1091 5.36 -9.49 -20.51
N LEU A 1092 6.31 -8.57 -20.64
CA LEU A 1092 6.87 -7.82 -19.52
C LEU A 1092 6.07 -6.54 -19.30
N ASN A 1093 5.54 -6.35 -18.10
CA ASN A 1093 4.71 -5.20 -17.77
C ASN A 1093 5.52 -4.13 -17.04
N THR A 1094 5.23 -2.87 -17.37
CA THR A 1094 5.63 -1.70 -16.58
C THR A 1094 4.45 -1.24 -15.76
N MET A 1095 4.69 -1.00 -14.47
CA MET A 1095 3.68 -0.48 -13.56
C MET A 1095 4.04 0.94 -13.16
N VAL A 1096 3.04 1.84 -13.16
CA VAL A 1096 3.21 3.24 -12.77
C VAL A 1096 2.25 3.55 -11.62
N ASN A 1097 2.81 3.91 -10.47
CA ASN A 1097 2.07 4.44 -9.33
C ASN A 1097 2.21 5.97 -9.31
N GLY A 1098 1.11 6.70 -9.07
CA GLY A 1098 1.08 8.16 -9.11
C GLY A 1098 0.53 8.72 -10.42
N ILE A 1099 1.34 9.45 -11.19
CA ILE A 1099 0.94 10.08 -12.47
C ILE A 1099 1.44 9.26 -13.67
N ILE A 1100 0.60 9.13 -14.69
CA ILE A 1100 0.97 8.64 -16.02
C ILE A 1100 1.29 9.89 -16.87
N GLN A 1101 2.50 9.96 -17.46
CA GLN A 1101 2.89 11.01 -18.40
C GLN A 1101 2.56 10.61 -19.84
#